data_AF-A0A2S0WCH9-F1
#
_entry.id   AF-A0A2S0WCH9-F1
#
_cell.length_a   1.000
_cell.length_b   1.000
_cell.length_c   1.000
_cell.angle_alpha   90.00
_cell.angle_beta   90.00
_cell.angle_gamma   90.00
#
_symmetry.space_group_name_H-M   'P 1'
#
loop_
_entity.id
_entity.type
_entity.pdbx_description
1 polymer ?
#
loop_
_entity_poly.entity_id
_entity_poly.type
_entity_poly.pdbx_seq_one_letter_code
_entity_poly.pdbx_strand_id
1 'polypeptide(L)'
;MATIIWTRTDEAPLMATYSLLPIVRAFASNAGVDVESRDISVAGRILSLFPDRVKDEAYAHDALAELGKLAEQREANIVKLPNISASLVQLKKAIAELQAKGFDIPSYPDNPANEREREIRERYDSVKGSAVNPVLRQGNSDRRAPGAVKNFARKHPHSMGQWSPDSKTNVVTMESGDFRHNEKSVIMPADDTLRIELVRADGSSVVLKEELSVLKGEVIDATFMSAEELDSFLEAAVARAKEEGVLFSAHLKATMMKVSDPIIFGHVVRAYFKDVYEAHGDELLAAGLDGENGLGAILDGLDNLDNGAEIRAAFERGLAEGPALAMVNSHKGITNLHVPSDVIVDASMPAMIRTSGHMWNANDEEQDTLAIIPDSSYAGIYQAVIDDCRAHGAFDPTTMGTVPNVGLMAQKAEEYGSHDKTFKVPADGTVRVVNSAGEAILEHTVKAGDIWRACQTKDAPIRDWVKLAVSRARKSGMKTIFWLDETRAHDRNLIKLVTTYFADHDTDGLDISIASPVEATKISIERLRAGEDTISVTGNVLRDYNTDLFPILELGTSAKMLSIVPLMAGGGLFETGAGGSAPKHVQQLEAENHLRWDSLGEFLALAESLRLEGDHGNAKANVLADALDHATETVLVEGRSPSRAVGEIDNRGSHFYLAVHWAEELAKQTEDAEISATFAPVAKALREAEETIAAELLAPQGTPGDLGGYYLPDDAKAAAVMRPSATFNKIIDDLSQA
;
A
#
# COMPACT_ATOMS: atom_id res chain seq x y z
N MET A 1 -11.69 27.11 -15.26
CA MET A 1 -12.56 26.19 -14.49
C MET A 1 -11.64 25.10 -14.00
N ALA A 2 -11.62 24.83 -12.70
CA ALA A 2 -10.79 23.76 -12.16
C ALA A 2 -11.41 22.41 -12.52
N THR A 3 -10.59 21.39 -12.74
CA THR A 3 -11.06 20.05 -13.10
C THR A 3 -10.47 19.02 -12.17
N ILE A 4 -11.33 18.31 -11.45
CA ILE A 4 -10.98 17.10 -10.72
C ILE A 4 -10.99 15.92 -11.69
N ILE A 5 -9.92 15.14 -11.69
CA ILE A 5 -9.86 13.89 -12.43
C ILE A 5 -10.22 12.72 -11.50
N TRP A 6 -11.35 12.08 -11.76
CA TRP A 6 -11.82 10.89 -11.06
C TRP A 6 -11.44 9.62 -11.82
N THR A 7 -10.52 8.85 -11.27
CA THR A 7 -10.06 7.63 -11.96
C THR A 7 -11.16 6.57 -12.07
N ARG A 8 -11.41 6.09 -13.30
CA ARG A 8 -12.21 4.89 -13.56
C ARG A 8 -11.28 3.68 -13.44
N THR A 9 -11.55 2.80 -12.47
CA THR A 9 -10.66 1.69 -12.11
C THR A 9 -11.32 0.34 -12.38
N ASP A 10 -11.29 -0.58 -11.42
CA ASP A 10 -11.67 -1.98 -11.59
C ASP A 10 -12.61 -2.41 -10.45
N GLU A 11 -13.38 -3.47 -10.67
CA GLU A 11 -14.12 -4.20 -9.63
C GLU A 11 -15.00 -3.31 -8.71
N ALA A 12 -14.87 -3.44 -7.38
CA ALA A 12 -15.77 -2.78 -6.42
C ALA A 12 -15.74 -1.23 -6.47
N PRO A 13 -14.56 -0.55 -6.48
CA PRO A 13 -14.53 0.91 -6.61
C PRO A 13 -15.04 1.39 -7.98
N LEU A 14 -14.89 0.60 -9.05
CA LEU A 14 -15.52 0.91 -10.32
C LEU A 14 -17.06 0.90 -10.19
N MET A 15 -17.63 -0.13 -9.55
CA MET A 15 -19.07 -0.19 -9.30
C MET A 15 -19.54 0.99 -8.44
N ALA A 16 -18.84 1.29 -7.34
CA ALA A 16 -19.15 2.44 -6.50
C ALA A 16 -19.10 3.77 -7.28
N THR A 17 -18.15 3.91 -8.22
CA THR A 17 -18.02 5.09 -9.09
C THR A 17 -19.26 5.34 -9.94
N TYR A 18 -19.92 4.29 -10.49
CA TYR A 18 -21.18 4.47 -11.24
C TYR A 18 -22.31 5.06 -10.39
N SER A 19 -22.26 4.88 -9.06
CA SER A 19 -23.22 5.44 -8.10
C SER A 19 -22.82 6.83 -7.61
N LEU A 20 -21.56 7.00 -7.17
CA LEU A 20 -21.08 8.21 -6.49
C LEU A 20 -20.74 9.35 -7.45
N LEU A 21 -20.13 9.07 -8.60
CA LEU A 21 -19.62 10.11 -9.50
C LEU A 21 -20.69 11.09 -10.01
N PRO A 22 -21.93 10.66 -10.33
CA PRO A 22 -23.02 11.58 -10.66
C PRO A 22 -23.35 12.57 -9.52
N ILE A 23 -23.33 12.10 -8.27
CA ILE A 23 -23.54 12.95 -7.08
C ILE A 23 -22.41 13.96 -6.98
N VAL A 24 -21.16 13.51 -7.08
CA VAL A 24 -19.97 14.37 -6.99
C VAL A 24 -20.00 15.45 -8.07
N ARG A 25 -20.34 15.11 -9.32
CA ARG A 25 -20.49 16.08 -10.41
C ARG A 25 -21.56 17.13 -10.12
N ALA A 26 -22.74 16.69 -9.67
CA ALA A 26 -23.85 17.59 -9.36
C ALA A 26 -23.51 18.57 -8.23
N PHE A 27 -22.77 18.11 -7.21
CA PHE A 27 -22.39 18.97 -6.09
C PHE A 27 -21.23 19.90 -6.47
N ALA A 28 -20.17 19.38 -7.09
CA ALA A 28 -18.97 20.15 -7.42
C ALA A 28 -19.22 21.27 -8.45
N SER A 29 -20.15 21.09 -9.38
CA SER A 29 -20.50 22.11 -10.38
C SER A 29 -20.97 23.43 -9.75
N ASN A 30 -21.58 23.38 -8.56
CA ASN A 30 -22.04 24.54 -7.81
C ASN A 30 -20.89 25.40 -7.23
N ALA A 31 -19.66 24.86 -7.22
CA ALA A 31 -18.44 25.59 -6.93
C ALA A 31 -17.64 25.95 -8.20
N GLY A 32 -18.19 25.72 -9.40
CA GLY A 32 -17.45 25.91 -10.66
C GLY A 32 -16.28 24.94 -10.82
N VAL A 33 -16.39 23.74 -10.25
CA VAL A 33 -15.41 22.66 -10.35
C VAL A 33 -15.99 21.57 -11.26
N ASP A 34 -15.28 21.28 -12.35
CA ASP A 34 -15.63 20.18 -13.25
C ASP A 34 -15.04 18.86 -12.74
N VAL A 35 -15.67 17.72 -13.11
CA VAL A 35 -15.21 16.39 -12.70
C VAL A 35 -15.21 15.45 -13.90
N GLU A 36 -14.03 15.25 -14.46
CA GLU A 36 -13.80 14.35 -15.59
C GLU A 36 -13.32 12.97 -15.12
N SER A 37 -13.58 11.94 -15.92
CA SER A 37 -13.04 10.61 -15.65
C SER A 37 -11.86 10.27 -16.57
N ARG A 38 -10.92 9.46 -16.06
CA ARG A 38 -9.83 8.85 -16.85
C ARG A 38 -9.75 7.36 -16.56
N ASP A 39 -9.78 6.54 -17.60
CA ASP A 39 -9.82 5.09 -17.49
C ASP A 39 -8.41 4.50 -17.31
N ILE A 40 -8.15 4.00 -16.11
CA ILE A 40 -6.91 3.30 -15.76
C ILE A 40 -7.17 1.84 -15.36
N SER A 41 -8.35 1.31 -15.70
CA SER A 41 -8.69 -0.10 -15.53
C SER A 41 -7.68 -1.01 -16.23
N VAL A 42 -7.58 -2.26 -15.80
CA VAL A 42 -6.75 -3.27 -16.50
C VAL A 42 -7.20 -3.41 -17.95
N ALA A 43 -8.51 -3.37 -18.21
CA ALA A 43 -9.05 -3.43 -19.57
C ALA A 43 -8.59 -2.24 -20.42
N GLY A 44 -8.79 -1.01 -19.93
CA GLY A 44 -8.37 0.21 -20.63
C GLY A 44 -6.87 0.23 -20.93
N ARG A 45 -6.03 -0.13 -19.94
CA ARG A 45 -4.58 -0.21 -20.10
C ARG A 45 -4.13 -1.33 -21.04
N ILE A 46 -4.84 -2.45 -21.13
CA ILE A 46 -4.54 -3.49 -22.13
C ILE A 46 -4.84 -2.95 -23.54
N LEU A 47 -5.99 -2.31 -23.72
CA LEU A 47 -6.42 -1.81 -25.02
C LEU A 47 -5.50 -0.71 -25.55
N SER A 48 -5.02 0.19 -24.68
CA SER A 48 -4.10 1.27 -25.06
C SER A 48 -2.73 0.79 -25.56
N LEU A 49 -2.33 -0.46 -25.29
CA LEU A 49 -1.09 -1.06 -25.84
C LEU A 49 -1.19 -1.42 -27.33
N PHE A 50 -2.41 -1.52 -27.86
CA PHE A 50 -2.69 -1.96 -29.23
C PHE A 50 -3.61 -0.97 -29.97
N PRO A 51 -3.28 0.33 -30.03
CA PRO A 51 -4.17 1.35 -30.60
C PRO A 51 -4.53 1.04 -32.06
N ASP A 52 -3.60 0.47 -32.84
CA ASP A 52 -3.84 0.08 -34.25
C ASP A 52 -4.91 -1.02 -34.42
N ARG A 53 -5.30 -1.69 -33.33
CA ARG A 53 -6.26 -2.80 -33.31
C ARG A 53 -7.56 -2.46 -32.59
N VAL A 54 -7.63 -1.28 -31.97
CA VAL A 54 -8.79 -0.82 -31.19
C VAL A 54 -9.44 0.31 -31.98
N LYS A 55 -10.59 0.02 -32.60
CA LYS A 55 -11.33 1.00 -33.43
C LYS A 55 -12.12 2.02 -32.61
N ASP A 56 -12.31 1.74 -31.32
CA ASP A 56 -13.02 2.61 -30.41
C ASP A 56 -12.06 3.66 -29.86
N GLU A 57 -12.30 4.93 -30.20
CA GLU A 57 -11.46 6.05 -29.78
C GLU A 57 -11.40 6.19 -28.25
N ALA A 58 -12.43 5.74 -27.51
CA ALA A 58 -12.44 5.78 -26.06
C ALA A 58 -11.31 4.94 -25.42
N TYR A 59 -10.82 3.93 -26.14
CA TYR A 59 -9.76 3.02 -25.68
C TYR A 59 -8.47 3.13 -26.50
N ALA A 60 -8.44 4.02 -27.50
CA ALA A 60 -7.28 4.24 -28.36
C ALA A 60 -6.20 5.11 -27.71
N HIS A 61 -6.51 5.78 -26.59
CA HIS A 61 -5.62 6.70 -25.89
C HIS A 61 -5.06 6.09 -24.60
N ASP A 62 -3.78 6.38 -24.31
CA ASP A 62 -3.12 5.94 -23.09
C ASP A 62 -3.38 6.94 -21.95
N ALA A 63 -4.53 6.78 -21.30
CA ALA A 63 -4.95 7.63 -20.20
C ALA A 63 -3.97 7.59 -19.01
N LEU A 64 -3.23 6.49 -18.79
CA LEU A 64 -2.23 6.43 -17.73
C LEU A 64 -1.02 7.33 -18.06
N ALA A 65 -0.55 7.29 -19.31
CA ALA A 65 0.51 8.19 -19.75
C ALA A 65 0.08 9.66 -19.73
N GLU A 66 -1.18 9.96 -20.09
CA GLU A 66 -1.74 11.32 -19.98
C GLU A 66 -1.78 11.80 -18.52
N LEU A 67 -2.26 10.96 -17.61
CA LEU A 67 -2.27 11.27 -16.17
C LEU A 67 -0.84 11.44 -15.61
N GLY A 68 0.13 10.67 -16.10
CA GLY A 68 1.54 10.87 -15.74
C GLY A 68 2.04 12.26 -16.11
N LYS A 69 1.72 12.73 -17.32
CA LYS A 69 2.04 14.10 -17.75
C LYS A 69 1.27 15.15 -16.93
N LEU A 70 0.00 14.91 -16.64
CA LEU A 70 -0.79 15.80 -15.79
C LEU A 70 -0.17 15.91 -14.39
N ALA A 71 0.31 14.81 -13.81
CA ALA A 71 0.91 14.80 -12.47
C ALA A 71 2.17 15.69 -12.35
N GLU A 72 2.77 16.08 -13.48
CA GLU A 72 3.89 17.02 -13.58
C GLU A 72 3.43 18.49 -13.77
N GLN A 73 2.13 18.75 -13.70
CA GLN A 73 1.52 20.07 -13.89
C GLN A 73 0.93 20.59 -12.58
N ARG A 74 0.86 21.91 -12.44
CA ARG A 74 0.37 22.57 -11.22
C ARG A 74 -1.15 22.41 -11.07
N GLU A 75 -1.85 22.29 -12.18
CA GLU A 75 -3.30 22.20 -12.27
C GLU A 75 -3.82 20.79 -11.96
N ALA A 76 -2.92 19.83 -11.70
CA ALA A 76 -3.31 18.45 -11.42
C ALA A 76 -4.13 18.36 -10.12
N ASN A 77 -5.34 17.83 -10.24
CA ASN A 77 -6.18 17.45 -9.12
C ASN A 77 -6.76 16.06 -9.44
N ILE A 78 -6.17 15.01 -8.88
CA ILE A 78 -6.48 13.62 -9.26
C ILE A 78 -7.01 12.87 -8.04
N VAL A 79 -8.27 12.44 -8.07
CA VAL A 79 -8.84 11.50 -7.11
C VAL A 79 -8.65 10.08 -7.61
N LYS A 80 -7.74 9.35 -6.95
CA LYS A 80 -7.27 8.02 -7.36
C LYS A 80 -7.88 6.92 -6.51
N LEU A 81 -8.75 6.13 -7.11
CA LEU A 81 -9.40 4.99 -6.47
C LEU A 81 -8.50 3.73 -6.55
N PRO A 82 -8.69 2.71 -5.69
CA PRO A 82 -8.01 1.43 -5.83
C PRO A 82 -8.24 0.80 -7.21
N ASN A 83 -7.19 0.17 -7.75
CA ASN A 83 -7.18 -0.48 -9.06
C ASN A 83 -6.46 -1.83 -8.97
N ILE A 84 -6.68 -2.71 -9.95
CA ILE A 84 -5.99 -4.00 -10.01
C ILE A 84 -4.51 -3.78 -10.39
N SER A 85 -3.62 -4.29 -9.52
CA SER A 85 -2.24 -4.61 -9.90
C SER A 85 -2.20 -6.05 -10.42
N ALA A 86 -2.32 -6.20 -11.75
CA ALA A 86 -2.74 -7.49 -12.34
C ALA A 86 -1.70 -8.59 -12.14
N SER A 87 -2.12 -9.71 -11.54
CA SER A 87 -1.41 -10.99 -11.67
C SER A 87 -1.47 -11.49 -13.12
N LEU A 88 -0.59 -12.43 -13.47
CA LEU A 88 -0.64 -13.07 -14.79
C LEU A 88 -1.99 -13.73 -15.07
N VAL A 89 -2.61 -14.33 -14.05
CA VAL A 89 -3.93 -14.96 -14.16
C VAL A 89 -5.01 -13.92 -14.47
N GLN A 90 -5.04 -12.81 -13.74
CA GLN A 90 -6.01 -11.73 -13.99
C GLN A 90 -5.80 -11.11 -15.38
N LEU A 91 -4.54 -10.87 -15.78
CA LEU A 91 -4.20 -10.36 -17.10
C LEU A 91 -4.75 -11.26 -18.21
N LYS A 92 -4.52 -12.57 -18.14
CA LYS A 92 -5.05 -13.53 -19.12
C LYS A 92 -6.57 -13.56 -19.17
N LYS A 93 -7.24 -13.49 -18.01
CA LYS A 93 -8.72 -13.42 -17.96
C LYS A 93 -9.25 -12.13 -18.57
N ALA A 94 -8.63 -10.99 -18.29
CA ALA A 94 -8.99 -9.71 -18.90
C ALA A 94 -8.82 -9.74 -20.43
N ILE A 95 -7.70 -10.27 -20.93
CA ILE A 95 -7.48 -10.46 -22.37
C ILE A 95 -8.58 -11.33 -22.99
N ALA A 96 -8.92 -12.46 -22.35
CA ALA A 96 -9.96 -13.36 -22.84
C ALA A 96 -11.35 -12.69 -22.89
N GLU A 97 -11.70 -11.88 -21.88
CA GLU A 97 -12.96 -11.12 -21.86
C GLU A 97 -13.00 -10.07 -22.98
N LEU A 98 -11.91 -9.33 -23.18
CA LEU A 98 -11.81 -8.34 -24.26
C LEU A 98 -11.93 -9.00 -25.64
N GLN A 99 -11.27 -10.14 -25.85
CA GLN A 99 -11.42 -10.93 -27.08
C GLN A 99 -12.87 -11.40 -27.29
N ALA A 100 -13.55 -11.86 -26.23
CA ALA A 100 -14.95 -12.26 -26.29
C ALA A 100 -15.89 -11.08 -26.60
N LYS A 101 -15.51 -9.86 -26.23
CA LYS A 101 -16.21 -8.60 -26.56
C LYS A 101 -15.87 -8.07 -27.96
N GLY A 102 -15.01 -8.75 -28.72
CA GLY A 102 -14.72 -8.43 -30.12
C GLY A 102 -13.47 -7.57 -30.35
N PHE A 103 -12.65 -7.33 -29.33
CA PHE A 103 -11.36 -6.64 -29.51
C PHE A 103 -10.30 -7.59 -30.12
N ASP A 104 -9.67 -7.17 -31.21
CA ASP A 104 -8.64 -7.96 -31.93
C ASP A 104 -7.24 -7.82 -31.30
N ILE A 105 -7.11 -8.15 -30.01
CA ILE A 105 -5.83 -8.10 -29.28
C ILE A 105 -5.18 -9.48 -29.18
N PRO A 106 -3.83 -9.58 -29.22
CA PRO A 106 -3.14 -10.87 -29.12
C PRO A 106 -3.28 -11.51 -27.74
N SER A 107 -3.18 -12.84 -27.66
CA SER A 107 -3.06 -13.53 -26.37
C SER A 107 -1.67 -13.31 -25.74
N TYR A 108 -1.57 -13.48 -24.42
CA TYR A 108 -0.28 -13.43 -23.71
C TYR A 108 0.60 -14.65 -24.07
N PRO A 109 1.83 -14.46 -24.58
CA PRO A 109 2.71 -15.57 -24.92
C PRO A 109 3.54 -16.04 -23.72
N ASP A 110 3.18 -17.20 -23.17
CA ASP A 110 3.86 -17.80 -22.01
C ASP A 110 5.33 -18.12 -22.28
N ASN A 111 5.61 -18.66 -23.46
CA ASN A 111 6.95 -19.05 -23.91
C ASN A 111 7.18 -18.47 -25.31
N PRO A 112 7.67 -17.22 -25.42
CA PRO A 112 7.75 -16.53 -26.70
C PRO A 112 8.78 -17.21 -27.62
N ALA A 113 8.32 -17.73 -28.75
CA ALA A 113 9.13 -18.49 -29.71
C ALA A 113 9.85 -17.59 -30.73
N ASN A 114 9.43 -16.32 -30.85
CA ASN A 114 9.96 -15.38 -31.84
C ASN A 114 9.98 -13.94 -31.29
N GLU A 115 10.58 -13.03 -32.05
CA GLU A 115 10.74 -11.62 -31.66
C GLU A 115 9.40 -10.89 -31.48
N ARG A 116 8.41 -11.20 -32.33
CA ARG A 116 7.08 -10.61 -32.23
C ARG A 116 6.37 -11.01 -30.93
N GLU A 117 6.48 -12.28 -30.53
CA GLU A 117 5.93 -12.75 -29.25
C GLU A 117 6.67 -12.17 -28.05
N ARG A 118 8.01 -11.95 -28.14
CA ARG A 118 8.76 -11.24 -27.10
C ARG A 118 8.27 -9.80 -26.95
N GLU A 119 8.10 -9.09 -28.05
CA GLU A 119 7.57 -7.72 -28.06
C GLU A 119 6.16 -7.65 -27.45
N ILE A 120 5.26 -8.59 -27.80
CA ILE A 120 3.91 -8.66 -27.23
C ILE A 120 3.97 -8.92 -25.72
N ARG A 121 4.84 -9.85 -25.28
CA ARG A 121 5.06 -10.14 -23.86
C ARG A 121 5.53 -8.91 -23.10
N GLU A 122 6.53 -8.21 -23.63
CA GLU A 122 7.10 -7.01 -23.02
C GLU A 122 6.06 -5.91 -22.86
N ARG A 123 5.22 -5.68 -23.88
CA ARG A 123 4.10 -4.73 -23.78
C ARG A 123 3.15 -5.12 -22.64
N TYR A 124 2.72 -6.37 -22.58
CA TYR A 124 1.83 -6.87 -21.51
C TYR A 124 2.47 -6.84 -20.13
N ASP A 125 3.77 -7.10 -20.05
CA ASP A 125 4.54 -7.06 -18.81
C ASP A 125 4.67 -5.64 -18.25
N SER A 126 4.38 -4.60 -19.05
CA SER A 126 4.26 -3.21 -18.56
C SER A 126 2.92 -2.92 -17.85
N VAL A 127 1.88 -3.74 -18.09
CA VAL A 127 0.53 -3.59 -17.51
C VAL A 127 0.34 -4.44 -16.24
N LYS A 128 1.11 -5.53 -16.09
CA LYS A 128 1.05 -6.41 -14.91
C LYS A 128 1.65 -5.75 -13.66
N GLY A 129 1.24 -6.21 -12.49
CA GLY A 129 1.72 -5.68 -11.21
C GLY A 129 1.34 -4.21 -11.00
N SER A 130 2.10 -3.51 -10.15
CA SER A 130 1.83 -2.11 -9.77
C SER A 130 2.30 -1.13 -10.85
N ALA A 131 1.56 -1.08 -11.96
CA ALA A 131 1.88 -0.23 -13.11
C ALA A 131 1.42 1.24 -12.95
N VAL A 132 0.33 1.47 -12.20
CA VAL A 132 -0.29 2.80 -12.08
C VAL A 132 0.43 3.70 -11.07
N ASN A 133 0.66 3.20 -9.85
CA ASN A 133 1.21 4.01 -8.76
C ASN A 133 2.57 4.66 -9.09
N PRO A 134 3.52 3.98 -9.76
CA PRO A 134 4.79 4.60 -10.16
C PRO A 134 4.65 5.79 -11.10
N VAL A 135 3.58 5.84 -11.88
CA VAL A 135 3.31 6.94 -12.83
C VAL A 135 2.72 8.13 -12.09
N LEU A 136 1.73 7.90 -11.21
CA LEU A 136 0.97 8.98 -10.56
C LEU A 136 1.66 9.56 -9.33
N ARG A 137 2.47 8.78 -8.60
CA ARG A 137 3.13 9.22 -7.35
C ARG A 137 4.38 10.09 -7.63
N GLN A 138 4.17 11.24 -8.26
CA GLN A 138 5.19 12.28 -8.50
C GLN A 138 5.30 13.27 -7.32
N GLY A 139 5.19 12.75 -6.11
CA GLY A 139 5.15 13.52 -4.86
C GLY A 139 5.36 12.64 -3.65
N ASN A 140 5.62 13.27 -2.50
CA ASN A 140 5.77 12.57 -1.23
C ASN A 140 4.41 12.30 -0.56
N SER A 141 4.39 11.46 0.47
CA SER A 141 3.16 11.02 1.13
C SER A 141 2.81 11.90 2.33
N ASP A 142 1.58 12.40 2.41
CA ASP A 142 0.92 12.89 3.62
C ASP A 142 -0.22 11.92 3.96
N ARG A 143 0.02 11.03 4.93
CA ARG A 143 -0.96 10.01 5.36
C ARG A 143 -1.35 10.22 6.82
N ARG A 144 -2.65 10.30 7.08
CA ARG A 144 -3.18 10.65 8.42
C ARG A 144 -4.60 10.15 8.64
N ALA A 145 -4.94 9.86 9.89
CA ALA A 145 -6.31 9.56 10.27
C ALA A 145 -7.16 10.83 10.13
N PRO A 146 -8.30 10.79 9.41
CA PRO A 146 -9.22 11.92 9.38
C PRO A 146 -9.86 12.14 10.75
N GLY A 147 -10.11 13.41 11.12
CA GLY A 147 -10.71 13.77 12.40
C GLY A 147 -12.06 13.08 12.64
N ALA A 148 -12.91 13.00 11.62
CA ALA A 148 -14.21 12.31 11.67
C ALA A 148 -14.06 10.82 12.02
N VAL A 149 -13.11 10.12 11.38
CA VAL A 149 -12.86 8.69 11.64
C VAL A 149 -12.27 8.48 13.03
N LYS A 150 -11.36 9.36 13.47
CA LYS A 150 -10.81 9.31 14.82
C LYS A 150 -11.89 9.53 15.89
N ASN A 151 -12.78 10.50 15.70
CA ASN A 151 -13.89 10.77 16.60
C ASN A 151 -14.88 9.59 16.66
N PHE A 152 -15.15 8.96 15.52
CA PHE A 152 -15.94 7.73 15.47
C PHE A 152 -15.27 6.60 16.27
N ALA A 153 -13.97 6.34 16.05
CA ALA A 153 -13.23 5.31 16.78
C ALA A 153 -13.23 5.56 18.31
N ARG A 154 -13.21 6.81 18.76
CA ARG A 154 -13.34 7.14 20.19
C ARG A 154 -14.71 6.81 20.77
N LYS A 155 -15.79 7.06 20.00
CA LYS A 155 -17.18 6.77 20.42
C LYS A 155 -17.53 5.28 20.28
N HIS A 156 -16.89 4.59 19.34
CA HIS A 156 -17.11 3.20 18.99
C HIS A 156 -15.76 2.45 18.96
N PRO A 157 -15.10 2.27 20.12
CA PRO A 157 -13.79 1.66 20.17
C PRO A 157 -13.83 0.23 19.65
N HIS A 158 -12.85 -0.10 18.82
CA HIS A 158 -12.62 -1.45 18.33
C HIS A 158 -11.95 -2.30 19.42
N SER A 159 -11.93 -3.62 19.24
CA SER A 159 -11.27 -4.53 20.18
C SER A 159 -9.76 -4.36 20.17
N MET A 160 -9.18 -4.27 21.36
CA MET A 160 -7.74 -4.32 21.63
C MET A 160 -7.49 -5.47 22.60
N GLY A 161 -6.67 -6.45 22.21
CA GLY A 161 -6.32 -7.60 23.03
C GLY A 161 -5.54 -7.17 24.27
N GLN A 162 -5.86 -7.77 25.42
CA GLN A 162 -5.16 -7.47 26.67
C GLN A 162 -3.72 -7.96 26.63
N TRP A 163 -2.77 -7.08 26.97
CA TRP A 163 -1.36 -7.43 27.08
C TRP A 163 -0.99 -7.93 28.47
N SER A 164 -0.22 -9.01 28.52
CA SER A 164 0.35 -9.57 29.75
C SER A 164 1.79 -9.11 29.94
N PRO A 165 2.22 -8.72 31.15
CA PRO A 165 3.63 -8.47 31.44
C PRO A 165 4.52 -9.72 31.30
N ASP A 166 3.91 -10.90 31.34
CA ASP A 166 4.59 -12.20 31.18
C ASP A 166 4.64 -12.68 29.72
N SER A 167 4.14 -11.89 28.75
CA SER A 167 4.16 -12.27 27.34
C SER A 167 5.59 -12.52 26.87
N LYS A 168 5.79 -13.67 26.24
CA LYS A 168 7.06 -14.08 25.63
C LYS A 168 7.24 -13.57 24.19
N THR A 169 6.23 -12.92 23.64
CA THR A 169 6.26 -12.41 22.28
C THR A 169 7.38 -11.40 22.09
N ASN A 170 8.26 -11.62 21.12
CA ASN A 170 9.36 -10.71 20.79
C ASN A 170 9.67 -10.74 19.30
N VAL A 171 10.15 -9.61 18.78
CA VAL A 171 10.82 -9.56 17.49
C VAL A 171 12.23 -10.09 17.64
N VAL A 172 12.69 -10.84 16.63
CA VAL A 172 14.07 -11.30 16.52
C VAL A 172 14.62 -10.89 15.16
N THR A 173 15.82 -10.30 15.18
CA THR A 173 16.47 -9.70 14.03
C THR A 173 17.99 -9.91 14.10
N MET A 174 18.68 -9.82 12.98
CA MET A 174 20.13 -10.02 12.91
C MET A 174 20.88 -8.88 13.63
N GLU A 175 22.01 -9.21 14.26
CA GLU A 175 22.87 -8.25 14.97
C GLU A 175 24.11 -7.81 14.15
N SER A 176 24.37 -8.47 13.03
CA SER A 176 25.42 -8.18 12.06
C SER A 176 25.07 -8.81 10.71
N GLY A 177 25.83 -8.50 9.66
CA GLY A 177 25.76 -9.21 8.38
C GLY A 177 24.48 -8.99 7.56
N ASP A 178 23.56 -8.16 8.03
CA ASP A 178 22.33 -7.79 7.33
C ASP A 178 22.51 -6.52 6.49
N PHE A 179 21.42 -6.04 5.86
CA PHE A 179 21.48 -4.85 5.03
C PHE A 179 21.80 -3.60 5.85
N ARG A 180 21.29 -3.49 7.07
CA ARG A 180 21.55 -2.33 7.94
C ARG A 180 23.04 -2.16 8.24
N HIS A 181 23.68 -3.23 8.70
CA HIS A 181 25.06 -3.16 9.22
C HIS A 181 26.11 -3.07 8.10
N ASN A 182 25.82 -3.64 6.93
CA ASN A 182 26.73 -3.63 5.78
C ASN A 182 26.60 -2.39 4.89
N GLU A 183 25.68 -1.47 5.20
CA GLU A 183 25.34 -0.35 4.34
C GLU A 183 26.47 0.68 4.17
N LYS A 184 26.70 1.08 2.92
CA LYS A 184 27.53 2.23 2.54
C LYS A 184 26.72 3.17 1.66
N SER A 185 26.92 4.48 1.81
CA SER A 185 26.14 5.49 1.08
C SER A 185 26.98 6.71 0.72
N VAL A 186 26.73 7.28 -0.45
CA VAL A 186 27.37 8.49 -0.99
C VAL A 186 26.31 9.48 -1.49
N ILE A 187 26.66 10.76 -1.49
CA ILE A 187 25.89 11.82 -2.15
C ILE A 187 26.63 12.20 -3.42
N MET A 188 25.98 12.08 -4.58
CA MET A 188 26.63 12.30 -5.87
C MET A 188 27.02 13.78 -6.06
N PRO A 189 28.28 14.09 -6.42
CA PRO A 189 28.72 15.48 -6.57
C PRO A 189 28.28 16.12 -7.89
N ALA A 190 27.93 15.31 -8.89
CA ALA A 190 27.52 15.71 -10.24
C ALA A 190 26.61 14.64 -10.85
N ASP A 191 25.95 14.97 -11.96
CA ASP A 191 25.25 13.99 -12.79
C ASP A 191 26.26 12.98 -13.35
N ASP A 192 25.90 11.70 -13.35
CA ASP A 192 26.79 10.62 -13.80
C ASP A 192 26.00 9.39 -14.28
N THR A 193 26.68 8.39 -14.82
CA THR A 193 26.13 7.06 -15.11
C THR A 193 27.02 6.01 -14.46
N LEU A 194 26.43 5.28 -13.51
CA LEU A 194 27.12 4.24 -12.76
C LEU A 194 26.94 2.88 -13.42
N ARG A 195 27.91 1.98 -13.23
CA ARG A 195 27.83 0.55 -13.56
C ARG A 195 28.00 -0.28 -12.29
N ILE A 196 27.29 -1.40 -12.19
CA ILE A 196 27.42 -2.34 -11.07
C ILE A 196 28.06 -3.62 -11.61
N GLU A 197 29.19 -4.02 -11.03
CA GLU A 197 29.95 -5.19 -11.47
C GLU A 197 30.46 -6.03 -10.29
N LEU A 198 30.47 -7.35 -10.47
CA LEU A 198 31.13 -8.30 -9.57
C LEU A 198 32.51 -8.62 -10.12
N VAL A 199 33.56 -8.36 -9.34
CA VAL A 199 34.93 -8.78 -9.64
C VAL A 199 35.26 -10.03 -8.84
N ARG A 200 35.60 -11.10 -9.54
CA ARG A 200 35.98 -12.39 -8.95
C ARG A 200 37.44 -12.40 -8.52
N ALA A 201 37.81 -13.39 -7.71
CA ALA A 201 39.19 -13.56 -7.22
C ALA A 201 40.24 -13.75 -8.34
N ASP A 202 39.83 -14.25 -9.51
CA ASP A 202 40.70 -14.41 -10.68
C ASP A 202 40.86 -13.11 -11.51
N GLY A 203 40.23 -12.01 -11.09
CA GLY A 203 40.23 -10.72 -11.77
C GLY A 203 39.23 -10.61 -12.92
N SER A 204 38.46 -11.66 -13.24
CA SER A 204 37.36 -11.57 -14.19
C SER A 204 36.19 -10.77 -13.58
N SER A 205 35.46 -10.03 -14.41
CA SER A 205 34.29 -9.27 -13.99
C SER A 205 33.01 -9.74 -14.66
N VAL A 206 31.91 -9.67 -13.92
CA VAL A 206 30.54 -9.87 -14.41
C VAL A 206 29.78 -8.58 -14.18
N VAL A 207 29.26 -7.98 -15.25
CA VAL A 207 28.39 -6.81 -15.11
C VAL A 207 27.02 -7.27 -14.62
N LEU A 208 26.60 -6.74 -13.48
CA LEU A 208 25.27 -6.99 -12.90
C LEU A 208 24.25 -5.97 -13.41
N LYS A 209 24.68 -4.72 -13.63
CA LYS A 209 23.89 -3.66 -14.26
C LYS A 209 24.79 -2.73 -15.06
N GLU A 210 24.50 -2.59 -16.36
CA GLU A 210 25.32 -1.81 -17.28
C GLU A 210 25.21 -0.30 -17.01
N GLU A 211 23.99 0.22 -16.91
CA GLU A 211 23.73 1.65 -16.76
C GLU A 211 22.79 1.94 -15.59
N LEU A 212 23.20 2.89 -14.77
CA LEU A 212 22.42 3.48 -13.70
C LEU A 212 22.66 4.99 -13.70
N SER A 213 21.76 5.73 -14.35
CA SER A 213 21.82 7.20 -14.36
C SER A 213 21.58 7.76 -12.96
N VAL A 214 22.40 8.72 -12.57
CA VAL A 214 22.32 9.42 -11.29
C VAL A 214 22.44 10.92 -11.50
N LEU A 215 21.77 11.69 -10.64
CA LEU A 215 21.76 13.15 -10.65
C LEU A 215 22.69 13.71 -9.57
N LYS A 216 23.16 14.93 -9.77
CA LYS A 216 23.83 15.71 -8.72
C LYS A 216 22.95 15.80 -7.48
N GLY A 217 23.53 15.51 -6.32
CA GLY A 217 22.85 15.51 -5.02
C GLY A 217 22.03 14.25 -4.75
N GLU A 218 21.92 13.31 -5.69
CA GLU A 218 21.26 12.03 -5.45
C GLU A 218 22.06 11.20 -4.43
N VAL A 219 21.35 10.64 -3.46
CA VAL A 219 21.91 9.71 -2.48
C VAL A 219 21.87 8.32 -3.08
N ILE A 220 23.03 7.66 -3.11
CA ILE A 220 23.20 6.28 -3.59
C ILE A 220 23.74 5.46 -2.45
N ASP A 221 23.03 4.41 -2.08
CA ASP A 221 23.43 3.45 -1.08
C ASP A 221 23.56 2.05 -1.70
N ALA A 222 24.49 1.27 -1.15
CA ALA A 222 24.71 -0.12 -1.50
C ALA A 222 24.96 -0.92 -0.23
N THR A 223 24.47 -2.14 -0.22
CA THR A 223 24.54 -3.03 0.94
C THR A 223 24.38 -4.48 0.51
N PHE A 224 24.57 -5.42 1.44
CA PHE A 224 24.29 -6.83 1.23
C PHE A 224 23.84 -7.52 2.52
N MET A 225 23.07 -8.59 2.37
CA MET A 225 22.76 -9.55 3.42
C MET A 225 23.60 -10.81 3.18
N SER A 226 24.40 -11.17 4.18
CA SER A 226 25.23 -12.38 4.21
C SER A 226 24.34 -13.60 4.32
N ALA A 227 24.41 -14.50 3.33
CA ALA A 227 23.62 -15.73 3.34
C ALA A 227 24.00 -16.65 4.53
N GLU A 228 25.30 -16.74 4.83
CA GLU A 228 25.82 -17.57 5.92
C GLU A 228 25.39 -17.07 7.31
N GLU A 229 25.43 -15.75 7.53
CA GLU A 229 24.98 -15.16 8.80
C GLU A 229 23.45 -15.22 8.92
N LEU A 230 22.72 -15.05 7.81
CA LEU A 230 21.26 -15.23 7.77
C LEU A 230 20.87 -16.67 8.16
N ASP A 231 21.51 -17.68 7.56
CA ASP A 231 21.23 -19.09 7.88
C ASP A 231 21.52 -19.39 9.36
N SER A 232 22.67 -18.93 9.87
CA SER A 232 23.04 -19.09 11.28
C SER A 232 22.03 -18.44 12.24
N PHE A 233 21.58 -17.24 11.90
CA PHE A 233 20.56 -16.51 12.64
C PHE A 233 19.21 -17.25 12.65
N LEU A 234 18.76 -17.73 11.49
CA LEU A 234 17.48 -18.41 11.35
C LEU A 234 17.45 -19.75 12.08
N GLU A 235 18.53 -20.53 12.02
CA GLU A 235 18.66 -21.79 12.78
C GLU A 235 18.56 -21.52 14.29
N ALA A 236 19.23 -20.48 14.79
CA ALA A 236 19.13 -20.07 16.19
C ALA A 236 17.72 -19.62 16.57
N ALA A 237 17.02 -18.90 15.69
CA ALA A 237 15.64 -18.48 15.90
C ALA A 237 14.66 -19.67 15.96
N VAL A 238 14.82 -20.67 15.08
CA VAL A 238 14.05 -21.92 15.11
C VAL A 238 14.26 -22.65 16.44
N ALA A 239 15.51 -22.80 16.88
CA ALA A 239 15.83 -23.43 18.15
C ALA A 239 15.22 -22.67 19.34
N ARG A 240 15.33 -21.34 19.35
CA ARG A 240 14.79 -20.48 20.39
C ARG A 240 13.26 -20.58 20.51
N ALA A 241 12.54 -20.51 19.38
CA ALA A 241 11.08 -20.63 19.39
C ALA A 241 10.63 -21.97 20.01
N LYS A 242 11.36 -23.05 19.71
CA LYS A 242 11.10 -24.39 20.26
C LYS A 242 11.40 -24.47 21.75
N GLU A 243 12.51 -23.90 22.20
CA GLU A 243 12.90 -23.87 23.62
C GLU A 243 11.92 -23.05 24.46
N GLU A 244 11.49 -21.89 23.97
CA GLU A 244 10.59 -21.00 24.69
C GLU A 244 9.12 -21.45 24.65
N GLY A 245 8.77 -22.36 23.73
CA GLY A 245 7.42 -22.89 23.53
C GLY A 245 6.47 -21.87 22.87
N VAL A 246 7.00 -21.01 22.02
CA VAL A 246 6.26 -19.96 21.30
C VAL A 246 6.12 -20.31 19.82
N LEU A 247 5.20 -19.67 19.13
CA LEU A 247 5.08 -19.80 17.67
C LEU A 247 6.33 -19.26 16.99
N PHE A 248 6.77 -19.90 15.92
CA PHE A 248 7.72 -19.33 14.97
C PHE A 248 6.93 -18.62 13.86
N SER A 249 7.20 -17.33 13.66
CA SER A 249 6.60 -16.55 12.57
C SER A 249 7.64 -15.70 11.84
N ALA A 250 7.56 -15.64 10.51
CA ALA A 250 8.42 -14.84 9.65
C ALA A 250 7.60 -13.75 8.94
N HIS A 251 8.06 -12.51 9.09
CA HIS A 251 7.36 -11.32 8.64
C HIS A 251 8.21 -10.57 7.61
N LEU A 252 7.85 -10.71 6.33
CA LEU A 252 8.54 -10.12 5.19
C LEU A 252 7.56 -9.33 4.30
N LYS A 253 8.04 -8.78 3.18
CA LYS A 253 7.21 -8.03 2.21
C LYS A 253 7.37 -8.56 0.78
N ALA A 254 7.26 -9.88 0.60
CA ALA A 254 7.58 -10.61 -0.64
C ALA A 254 6.94 -10.06 -1.92
N THR A 255 5.70 -9.54 -1.86
CA THR A 255 5.02 -8.96 -3.03
C THR A 255 5.68 -7.65 -3.49
N MET A 256 6.07 -6.79 -2.56
CA MET A 256 6.68 -5.50 -2.88
C MET A 256 8.18 -5.66 -3.13
N MET A 257 8.88 -6.32 -2.20
CA MET A 257 10.30 -6.61 -2.30
C MET A 257 10.56 -7.89 -3.11
N LYS A 258 10.03 -7.90 -4.34
CA LYS A 258 9.89 -9.06 -5.24
C LYS A 258 11.18 -9.80 -5.64
N VAL A 259 12.34 -9.33 -5.20
CA VAL A 259 13.65 -9.98 -5.46
C VAL A 259 14.26 -10.44 -4.14
N SER A 260 14.51 -9.53 -3.19
CA SER A 260 15.17 -9.87 -1.92
C SER A 260 14.34 -10.82 -1.06
N ASP A 261 13.07 -10.50 -0.86
CA ASP A 261 12.28 -11.13 0.20
C ASP A 261 11.87 -12.56 -0.13
N PRO A 262 11.57 -12.94 -1.39
CA PRO A 262 11.43 -14.36 -1.76
C PRO A 262 12.70 -15.18 -1.48
N ILE A 263 13.90 -14.61 -1.73
CA ILE A 263 15.17 -15.29 -1.43
C ILE A 263 15.31 -15.49 0.09
N ILE A 264 15.10 -14.43 0.88
CA ILE A 264 15.12 -14.49 2.35
C ILE A 264 14.09 -15.51 2.86
N PHE A 265 12.89 -15.52 2.31
CA PHE A 265 11.85 -16.49 2.67
C PHE A 265 12.28 -17.93 2.37
N GLY A 266 12.98 -18.17 1.26
CA GLY A 266 13.60 -19.46 0.98
C GLY A 266 14.61 -19.89 2.05
N HIS A 267 15.45 -18.97 2.55
CA HIS A 267 16.33 -19.25 3.69
C HIS A 267 15.53 -19.61 4.95
N VAL A 268 14.44 -18.91 5.24
CA VAL A 268 13.54 -19.23 6.38
C VAL A 268 12.98 -20.65 6.26
N VAL A 269 12.47 -21.03 5.08
CA VAL A 269 11.93 -22.37 4.84
C VAL A 269 13.01 -23.45 5.03
N ARG A 270 14.19 -23.24 4.45
CA ARG A 270 15.31 -24.19 4.56
C ARG A 270 15.85 -24.31 5.98
N ALA A 271 15.92 -23.21 6.74
CA ALA A 271 16.34 -23.22 8.14
C ALA A 271 15.34 -23.99 9.02
N TYR A 272 14.03 -23.82 8.79
CA TYR A 272 13.01 -24.58 9.53
C TYR A 272 13.05 -26.08 9.21
N PHE A 273 13.26 -26.44 7.93
CA PHE A 273 13.34 -27.82 7.45
C PHE A 273 14.78 -28.29 7.21
N LYS A 274 15.72 -27.87 8.06
CA LYS A 274 17.16 -28.14 7.90
C LYS A 274 17.45 -29.61 7.62
N ASP A 275 16.93 -30.52 8.43
CA ASP A 275 17.16 -31.95 8.29
C ASP A 275 16.70 -32.51 6.93
N VAL A 276 15.63 -31.92 6.35
CA VAL A 276 15.12 -32.32 5.02
C VAL A 276 16.09 -31.86 3.92
N TYR A 277 16.59 -30.63 4.01
CA TYR A 277 17.53 -30.09 3.03
C TYR A 277 18.95 -30.66 3.20
N GLU A 278 19.35 -31.10 4.38
CA GLU A 278 20.60 -31.86 4.57
C GLU A 278 20.53 -33.24 3.90
N ALA A 279 19.36 -33.89 3.94
CA ALA A 279 19.17 -35.22 3.35
C ALA A 279 18.88 -35.21 1.83
N HIS A 280 18.13 -34.20 1.34
CA HIS A 280 17.59 -34.17 -0.02
C HIS A 280 17.87 -32.85 -0.77
N GLY A 281 18.72 -31.97 -0.23
CA GLY A 281 18.92 -30.61 -0.73
C GLY A 281 19.36 -30.53 -2.19
N ASP A 282 20.33 -31.33 -2.62
CA ASP A 282 20.81 -31.32 -4.00
C ASP A 282 19.70 -31.62 -5.01
N GLU A 283 18.84 -32.59 -4.71
CA GLU A 283 17.70 -32.98 -5.55
C GLU A 283 16.61 -31.91 -5.53
N LEU A 284 16.26 -31.40 -4.35
CA LEU A 284 15.26 -30.33 -4.19
C LEU A 284 15.68 -29.05 -4.93
N LEU A 285 16.92 -28.62 -4.76
CA LEU A 285 17.46 -27.42 -5.41
C LEU A 285 17.55 -27.60 -6.93
N ALA A 286 17.97 -28.77 -7.42
CA ALA A 286 18.00 -29.07 -8.85
C ALA A 286 16.59 -29.07 -9.48
N ALA A 287 15.56 -29.43 -8.71
CA ALA A 287 14.16 -29.36 -9.11
C ALA A 287 13.53 -27.97 -8.96
N GLY A 288 14.28 -26.97 -8.47
CA GLY A 288 13.78 -25.62 -8.20
C GLY A 288 12.87 -25.53 -6.96
N LEU A 289 12.91 -26.53 -6.07
CA LEU A 289 12.17 -26.60 -4.82
C LEU A 289 13.02 -26.03 -3.67
N ASP A 290 13.45 -24.78 -3.84
CA ASP A 290 14.36 -24.07 -2.93
C ASP A 290 13.66 -23.36 -1.76
N GLY A 291 12.33 -23.28 -1.78
CA GLY A 291 11.52 -22.61 -0.77
C GLY A 291 11.28 -21.13 -1.04
N GLU A 292 11.85 -20.53 -2.09
CA GLU A 292 11.62 -19.12 -2.43
C GLU A 292 10.16 -18.86 -2.85
N ASN A 293 9.47 -19.91 -3.33
CA ASN A 293 8.03 -19.91 -3.63
C ASN A 293 7.17 -20.51 -2.50
N GLY A 294 7.78 -20.83 -1.35
CA GLY A 294 7.14 -21.37 -0.17
C GLY A 294 6.90 -22.89 -0.16
N LEU A 295 6.53 -23.39 1.03
CA LEU A 295 6.30 -24.81 1.29
C LEU A 295 5.19 -25.39 0.42
N GLY A 296 4.15 -24.62 0.08
CA GLY A 296 3.09 -25.10 -0.81
C GLY A 296 3.63 -25.50 -2.17
N ALA A 297 4.48 -24.67 -2.77
CA ALA A 297 5.12 -24.96 -4.05
C ALA A 297 6.08 -26.15 -3.97
N ILE A 298 6.80 -26.32 -2.85
CA ILE A 298 7.62 -27.51 -2.62
C ILE A 298 6.74 -28.76 -2.64
N LEU A 299 5.70 -28.78 -1.80
CA LEU A 299 4.81 -29.94 -1.63
C LEU A 299 4.09 -30.32 -2.93
N ASP A 300 3.69 -29.35 -3.75
CA ASP A 300 3.12 -29.60 -5.08
C ASP A 300 4.18 -30.14 -6.05
N GLY A 301 5.41 -29.63 -5.96
CA GLY A 301 6.52 -30.03 -6.80
C GLY A 301 7.01 -31.47 -6.57
N LEU A 302 6.86 -32.00 -5.35
CA LEU A 302 7.29 -33.35 -4.98
C LEU A 302 6.63 -34.45 -5.82
N ASP A 303 5.45 -34.21 -6.38
CA ASP A 303 4.76 -35.19 -7.23
C ASP A 303 5.52 -35.47 -8.55
N ASN A 304 6.52 -34.64 -8.88
CA ASN A 304 7.39 -34.81 -10.04
C ASN A 304 8.74 -35.49 -9.71
N LEU A 305 8.95 -35.92 -8.46
CA LEU A 305 10.18 -36.61 -8.03
C LEU A 305 9.91 -38.08 -7.73
N ASP A 306 10.83 -38.96 -8.11
CA ASP A 306 10.69 -40.42 -7.94
C ASP A 306 10.59 -40.84 -6.46
N ASN A 307 11.23 -40.10 -5.56
CA ASN A 307 11.19 -40.28 -4.10
C ASN A 307 10.28 -39.26 -3.39
N GLY A 308 9.39 -38.56 -4.11
CA GLY A 308 8.59 -37.46 -3.57
C GLY A 308 7.78 -37.82 -2.32
N ALA A 309 7.28 -39.05 -2.20
CA ALA A 309 6.56 -39.53 -1.02
C ALA A 309 7.45 -39.64 0.23
N GLU A 310 8.71 -40.03 0.08
CA GLU A 310 9.70 -40.08 1.17
C GLU A 310 10.00 -38.67 1.67
N ILE A 311 10.25 -37.74 0.74
CA ILE A 311 10.54 -36.35 1.04
C ILE A 311 9.33 -35.68 1.71
N ARG A 312 8.11 -35.95 1.23
CA ARG A 312 6.86 -35.44 1.83
C ARG A 312 6.75 -35.86 3.30
N ALA A 313 7.01 -37.14 3.60
CA ALA A 313 7.01 -37.63 4.98
C ALA A 313 8.11 -36.98 5.84
N ALA A 314 9.25 -36.60 5.25
CA ALA A 314 10.29 -35.85 5.95
C ALA A 314 9.85 -34.42 6.32
N PHE A 315 9.15 -33.71 5.42
CA PHE A 315 8.53 -32.42 5.73
C PHE A 315 7.45 -32.52 6.81
N GLU A 316 6.58 -33.54 6.75
CA GLU A 316 5.55 -33.78 7.78
C GLU A 316 6.18 -34.03 9.15
N ARG A 317 7.27 -34.80 9.20
CA ARG A 317 8.06 -35.00 10.42
C ARG A 317 8.68 -33.69 10.92
N GLY A 318 9.23 -32.87 10.02
CA GLY A 318 9.77 -31.54 10.37
C GLY A 318 8.72 -30.64 11.01
N LEU A 319 7.48 -30.63 10.51
CA LEU A 319 6.36 -29.88 11.12
C LEU A 319 5.97 -30.43 12.50
N ALA A 320 6.05 -31.75 12.70
CA ALA A 320 5.72 -32.40 13.97
C ALA A 320 6.81 -32.24 15.04
N GLU A 321 8.08 -32.20 14.63
CA GLU A 321 9.23 -32.16 15.54
C GLU A 321 9.78 -30.74 15.74
N GLY A 322 9.52 -29.79 14.82
CA GLY A 322 9.93 -28.39 14.90
C GLY A 322 9.13 -27.55 15.92
N PRO A 323 9.47 -26.26 16.10
CA PRO A 323 8.58 -25.35 16.82
C PRO A 323 7.25 -25.20 16.07
N ALA A 324 6.17 -24.98 16.82
CA ALA A 324 4.87 -24.69 16.20
C ALA A 324 4.97 -23.43 15.32
N LEU A 325 4.35 -23.46 14.14
CA LEU A 325 4.31 -22.33 13.22
C LEU A 325 3.05 -21.51 13.43
N ALA A 326 3.17 -20.19 13.23
CA ALA A 326 1.98 -19.37 13.05
C ALA A 326 1.17 -19.82 11.82
N MET A 327 -0.15 -19.80 11.95
CA MET A 327 -1.08 -20.25 10.93
C MET A 327 -1.70 -19.08 10.16
N VAL A 328 -1.80 -19.23 8.85
CA VAL A 328 -2.62 -18.38 7.98
C VAL A 328 -4.04 -18.93 7.91
N ASN A 329 -4.17 -20.27 7.88
CA ASN A 329 -5.45 -20.96 7.96
C ASN A 329 -5.27 -22.32 8.66
N SER A 330 -5.56 -22.35 9.96
CA SER A 330 -5.49 -23.53 10.85
C SER A 330 -6.30 -24.72 10.29
N HIS A 331 -7.56 -24.48 9.87
CA HIS A 331 -8.46 -25.51 9.35
C HIS A 331 -8.01 -26.17 8.05
N LYS A 332 -7.12 -25.53 7.30
CA LYS A 332 -6.54 -26.05 6.06
C LYS A 332 -5.08 -26.47 6.20
N GLY A 333 -4.50 -26.35 7.40
CA GLY A 333 -3.08 -26.60 7.63
C GLY A 333 -2.14 -25.61 6.93
N ILE A 334 -2.63 -24.43 6.52
CA ILE A 334 -1.81 -23.41 5.85
C ILE A 334 -1.05 -22.62 6.91
N THR A 335 0.25 -22.88 6.99
CA THR A 335 1.20 -22.21 7.88
C THR A 335 1.75 -20.92 7.24
N ASN A 336 2.42 -20.10 8.05
CA ASN A 336 3.20 -18.94 7.62
C ASN A 336 4.21 -19.26 6.50
N LEU A 337 4.70 -20.51 6.41
CA LEU A 337 5.72 -20.92 5.44
C LEU A 337 5.13 -21.38 4.08
N HIS A 338 3.80 -21.47 3.94
CA HIS A 338 3.18 -22.01 2.73
C HIS A 338 3.33 -21.10 1.51
N VAL A 339 3.07 -19.80 1.66
CA VAL A 339 3.10 -18.82 0.58
C VAL A 339 3.83 -17.56 1.06
N PRO A 340 4.89 -17.10 0.38
CA PRO A 340 5.70 -15.96 0.82
C PRO A 340 4.92 -14.65 1.02
N SER A 341 3.80 -14.49 0.31
CA SER A 341 2.99 -13.28 0.32
C SER A 341 1.82 -13.30 1.32
N ASP A 342 1.59 -14.40 2.04
CA ASP A 342 0.42 -14.50 2.93
C ASP A 342 0.60 -13.68 4.21
N VAL A 343 1.83 -13.62 4.76
CA VAL A 343 2.15 -12.87 5.99
C VAL A 343 3.05 -11.69 5.63
N ILE A 344 2.44 -10.51 5.52
CA ILE A 344 3.10 -9.27 5.09
C ILE A 344 3.39 -8.41 6.32
N VAL A 345 4.65 -8.04 6.55
CA VAL A 345 5.15 -7.44 7.81
C VAL A 345 4.37 -6.22 8.30
N ASP A 346 4.06 -5.27 7.41
CA ASP A 346 3.34 -4.03 7.72
C ASP A 346 1.91 -4.27 8.20
N ALA A 347 1.24 -5.34 7.74
CA ALA A 347 -0.10 -5.69 8.18
C ALA A 347 -0.11 -6.71 9.33
N SER A 348 0.79 -7.70 9.28
CA SER A 348 0.85 -8.81 10.24
C SER A 348 1.39 -8.38 11.59
N MET A 349 2.40 -7.50 11.64
CA MET A 349 2.95 -7.03 12.92
C MET A 349 1.93 -6.21 13.72
N PRO A 350 1.23 -5.21 13.16
CA PRO A 350 0.20 -4.48 13.90
C PRO A 350 -0.99 -5.37 14.29
N ALA A 351 -1.38 -6.33 13.44
CA ALA A 351 -2.45 -7.29 13.77
C ALA A 351 -2.08 -8.16 14.98
N MET A 352 -0.85 -8.68 15.02
CA MET A 352 -0.31 -9.41 16.17
C MET A 352 -0.24 -8.53 17.41
N ILE A 353 0.28 -7.30 17.30
CA ILE A 353 0.38 -6.36 18.42
C ILE A 353 -1.00 -6.02 19.00
N ARG A 354 -1.98 -5.77 18.12
CA ARG A 354 -3.37 -5.50 18.51
C ARG A 354 -4.00 -6.71 19.22
N THR A 355 -3.61 -7.93 18.85
CA THR A 355 -4.17 -9.18 19.38
C THR A 355 -3.30 -9.71 20.51
N SER A 356 -3.03 -8.88 21.53
CA SER A 356 -2.28 -9.28 22.73
C SER A 356 -0.82 -9.70 22.52
N GLY A 357 -0.25 -9.48 21.34
CA GLY A 357 1.05 -10.05 20.96
C GLY A 357 0.94 -11.46 20.35
N HIS A 358 -0.27 -11.97 20.11
CA HIS A 358 -0.48 -13.34 19.69
C HIS A 358 -0.63 -13.51 18.18
N MET A 359 -0.30 -14.71 17.71
CA MET A 359 -0.72 -15.26 16.43
C MET A 359 -1.50 -16.57 16.66
N TRP A 360 -2.01 -17.17 15.58
CA TRP A 360 -2.84 -18.36 15.65
C TRP A 360 -2.02 -19.64 15.50
N ASN A 361 -2.22 -20.60 16.38
CA ASN A 361 -1.59 -21.92 16.32
C ASN A 361 -2.42 -22.92 15.49
N ALA A 362 -1.94 -24.16 15.36
CA ALA A 362 -2.61 -25.22 14.60
C ALA A 362 -4.00 -25.64 15.16
N ASN A 363 -4.30 -25.31 16.42
CA ASN A 363 -5.58 -25.59 17.07
C ASN A 363 -6.59 -24.43 16.95
N ASP A 364 -6.27 -23.39 16.18
CA ASP A 364 -7.09 -22.17 16.07
C ASP A 364 -7.15 -21.37 17.38
N GLU A 365 -6.07 -21.40 18.16
CA GLU A 365 -5.94 -20.67 19.43
C GLU A 365 -4.84 -19.61 19.34
N GLU A 366 -5.03 -18.50 20.05
CA GLU A 366 -4.02 -17.45 20.22
C GLU A 366 -2.82 -17.94 21.03
N GLN A 367 -1.61 -17.62 20.60
CA GLN A 367 -0.37 -17.97 21.28
C GLN A 367 0.73 -16.92 21.05
N ASP A 368 1.57 -16.70 22.06
CA ASP A 368 2.79 -15.88 21.94
C ASP A 368 3.67 -16.35 20.76
N THR A 369 4.36 -15.40 20.12
CA THR A 369 5.16 -15.67 18.93
C THR A 369 6.57 -15.05 18.99
N LEU A 370 7.54 -15.76 18.44
CA LEU A 370 8.81 -15.20 18.02
C LEU A 370 8.63 -14.67 16.59
N ALA A 371 8.63 -13.34 16.45
CA ALA A 371 8.42 -12.66 15.17
C ALA A 371 9.76 -12.35 14.49
N ILE A 372 10.14 -13.20 13.53
CA ILE A 372 11.38 -13.08 12.78
C ILE A 372 11.24 -11.97 11.73
N ILE A 373 12.07 -10.94 11.87
CA ILE A 373 12.31 -9.89 10.87
C ILE A 373 13.82 -9.85 10.64
N PRO A 374 14.35 -10.55 9.62
CA PRO A 374 15.80 -10.79 9.53
C PRO A 374 16.64 -9.51 9.50
N ASP A 375 16.30 -8.55 8.65
CA ASP A 375 17.00 -7.27 8.59
C ASP A 375 16.60 -6.33 9.73
N SER A 376 17.60 -5.73 10.36
CA SER A 376 17.42 -4.91 11.57
C SER A 376 17.13 -3.44 11.31
N SER A 377 17.08 -2.99 10.04
CA SER A 377 16.84 -1.56 9.72
C SER A 377 15.55 -1.02 10.35
N TYR A 378 14.51 -1.86 10.43
CA TYR A 378 13.18 -1.44 10.86
C TYR A 378 12.58 -2.30 11.98
N ALA A 379 13.16 -3.48 12.27
CA ALA A 379 12.65 -4.43 13.25
C ALA A 379 12.44 -3.80 14.65
N GLY A 380 13.34 -2.89 15.04
CA GLY A 380 13.34 -2.26 16.35
C GLY A 380 12.10 -1.42 16.68
N ILE A 381 11.37 -0.89 15.69
CA ILE A 381 10.15 -0.11 15.95
C ILE A 381 9.06 -1.01 16.55
N TYR A 382 8.91 -2.23 16.02
CA TYR A 382 7.90 -3.17 16.49
C TYR A 382 8.26 -3.70 17.87
N GLN A 383 9.53 -4.00 18.11
CA GLN A 383 9.99 -4.39 19.45
C GLN A 383 9.71 -3.30 20.49
N ALA A 384 9.95 -2.02 20.15
CA ALA A 384 9.67 -0.92 21.06
C ALA A 384 8.17 -0.83 21.43
N VAL A 385 7.27 -1.07 20.48
CA VAL A 385 5.82 -1.10 20.75
C VAL A 385 5.41 -2.33 21.56
N ILE A 386 6.01 -3.49 21.30
CA ILE A 386 5.79 -4.72 22.08
C ILE A 386 6.22 -4.52 23.53
N ASP A 387 7.41 -3.98 23.76
CA ASP A 387 7.94 -3.72 25.09
C ASP A 387 7.06 -2.70 25.86
N ASP A 388 6.58 -1.66 25.16
CA ASP A 388 5.65 -0.67 25.72
C ASP A 388 4.30 -1.31 26.08
N CYS A 389 3.72 -2.15 25.20
CA CYS A 389 2.46 -2.83 25.51
C CYS A 389 2.62 -3.85 26.65
N ARG A 390 3.75 -4.54 26.73
CA ARG A 390 4.08 -5.44 27.85
C ARG A 390 4.18 -4.66 29.18
N ALA A 391 4.74 -3.45 29.16
CA ALA A 391 4.92 -2.61 30.35
C ALA A 391 3.65 -1.84 30.77
N HIS A 392 2.85 -1.39 29.80
CA HIS A 392 1.76 -0.42 30.03
C HIS A 392 0.37 -0.94 29.63
N GLY A 393 0.26 -2.19 29.16
CA GLY A 393 -0.97 -2.77 28.65
C GLY A 393 -1.30 -2.31 27.23
N ALA A 394 -2.45 -2.74 26.72
CA ALA A 394 -2.92 -2.32 25.39
C ALA A 394 -3.12 -0.79 25.30
N PHE A 395 -3.09 -0.26 24.07
CA PHE A 395 -3.53 1.11 23.83
C PHE A 395 -5.05 1.23 24.02
N ASP A 396 -5.51 2.43 24.38
CA ASP A 396 -6.93 2.76 24.52
C ASP A 396 -7.39 3.68 23.37
N PRO A 397 -8.15 3.15 22.39
CA PRO A 397 -8.65 3.92 21.25
C PRO A 397 -9.54 5.12 21.63
N THR A 398 -10.10 5.14 22.85
CA THR A 398 -11.00 6.22 23.30
C THR A 398 -10.23 7.48 23.72
N THR A 399 -8.97 7.33 24.13
CA THR A 399 -8.16 8.43 24.70
C THR A 399 -6.87 8.69 23.94
N MET A 400 -6.32 7.69 23.23
CA MET A 400 -5.03 7.84 22.56
C MET A 400 -5.04 8.95 21.48
N GLY A 401 -3.90 9.61 21.34
CA GLY A 401 -3.63 10.62 20.31
C GLY A 401 -3.56 10.00 18.91
N THR A 402 -2.86 10.66 17.98
CA THR A 402 -2.60 10.14 16.64
C THR A 402 -1.15 10.30 16.19
N VAL A 403 -0.68 9.39 15.34
CA VAL A 403 0.64 9.47 14.69
C VAL A 403 0.50 9.54 13.17
N PRO A 404 0.33 10.74 12.59
CA PRO A 404 0.41 10.96 11.15
C PRO A 404 1.80 10.60 10.58
N ASN A 405 1.88 10.43 9.26
CA ASN A 405 3.13 10.18 8.56
C ASN A 405 3.35 11.12 7.38
N VAL A 406 4.54 11.71 7.33
CA VAL A 406 5.11 12.38 6.16
C VAL A 406 6.22 11.50 5.59
N GLY A 407 5.93 10.84 4.48
CA GLY A 407 6.77 9.78 3.92
C GLY A 407 7.49 10.18 2.63
N LEU A 408 8.81 10.02 2.61
CA LEU A 408 9.62 10.15 1.40
C LEU A 408 9.32 8.98 0.46
N MET A 409 8.76 9.25 -0.72
CA MET A 409 8.41 8.19 -1.69
C MET A 409 8.51 8.59 -3.16
N ALA A 410 8.60 9.89 -3.45
CA ALA A 410 8.56 10.37 -4.83
C ALA A 410 9.66 9.71 -5.68
N GLN A 411 9.33 9.40 -6.94
CA GLN A 411 10.26 8.82 -7.92
C GLN A 411 10.91 7.49 -7.48
N LYS A 412 10.15 6.65 -6.77
CA LYS A 412 10.60 5.34 -6.25
C LYS A 412 11.82 5.46 -5.33
N ALA A 413 11.75 6.38 -4.37
CA ALA A 413 12.81 6.59 -3.39
C ALA A 413 13.16 5.29 -2.63
N GLU A 414 14.45 5.12 -2.34
CA GLU A 414 15.01 4.09 -1.47
C GLU A 414 14.73 2.66 -1.95
N GLU A 415 14.35 1.73 -1.06
CA GLU A 415 14.19 0.30 -1.34
C GLU A 415 13.15 0.01 -2.43
N TYR A 416 12.14 0.86 -2.59
CA TYR A 416 11.06 0.65 -3.55
C TYR A 416 11.51 0.91 -4.99
N GLY A 417 12.68 1.54 -5.16
CA GLY A 417 13.38 1.67 -6.44
C GLY A 417 14.43 0.58 -6.67
N SER A 418 14.68 -0.33 -5.73
CA SER A 418 15.88 -1.18 -5.76
C SER A 418 15.77 -2.45 -6.60
N HIS A 419 14.57 -2.80 -7.09
CA HIS A 419 14.31 -4.14 -7.63
C HIS A 419 15.21 -4.51 -8.83
N ASP A 420 15.50 -3.54 -9.69
CA ASP A 420 16.38 -3.70 -10.86
C ASP A 420 17.88 -3.52 -10.53
N LYS A 421 18.20 -3.46 -9.23
CA LYS A 421 19.51 -3.27 -8.61
C LYS A 421 19.73 -4.23 -7.43
N THR A 422 18.95 -5.30 -7.36
CA THR A 422 19.05 -6.34 -6.33
C THR A 422 19.46 -7.65 -6.98
N PHE A 423 20.50 -8.31 -6.47
CA PHE A 423 21.09 -9.50 -7.08
C PHE A 423 21.39 -10.56 -6.02
N LYS A 424 21.05 -11.81 -6.32
CA LYS A 424 21.64 -12.98 -5.66
C LYS A 424 23.04 -13.16 -6.23
N VAL A 425 24.06 -13.02 -5.40
CA VAL A 425 25.46 -13.00 -5.82
C VAL A 425 25.85 -14.37 -6.39
N PRO A 426 26.34 -14.47 -7.64
CA PRO A 426 26.57 -15.76 -8.30
C PRO A 426 27.90 -16.43 -7.92
N ALA A 427 28.84 -15.68 -7.36
CA ALA A 427 30.17 -16.17 -6.99
C ALA A 427 30.83 -15.22 -5.99
N ASP A 428 31.76 -15.75 -5.20
CA ASP A 428 32.59 -14.95 -4.30
C ASP A 428 33.37 -13.86 -5.05
N GLY A 429 33.52 -12.71 -4.41
CA GLY A 429 34.29 -11.60 -4.98
C GLY A 429 33.97 -10.26 -4.32
N THR A 430 34.11 -9.19 -5.10
CA THR A 430 33.78 -7.83 -4.69
C THR A 430 32.78 -7.23 -5.66
N VAL A 431 31.59 -6.86 -5.17
CA VAL A 431 30.66 -6.04 -5.94
C VAL A 431 31.09 -4.59 -5.83
N ARG A 432 31.26 -3.93 -6.98
CA ARG A 432 31.66 -2.53 -7.10
C ARG A 432 30.58 -1.74 -7.82
N VAL A 433 30.31 -0.55 -7.32
CA VAL A 433 29.59 0.51 -8.04
C VAL A 433 30.66 1.44 -8.60
N VAL A 434 30.79 1.49 -9.92
CA VAL A 434 31.81 2.28 -10.61
C VAL A 434 31.17 3.46 -11.33
N ASN A 435 31.82 4.61 -11.29
CA ASN A 435 31.38 5.82 -12.00
C ASN A 435 31.82 5.80 -13.47
N SER A 436 31.41 6.81 -14.26
CA SER A 436 31.79 6.88 -15.69
C SER A 436 33.29 7.07 -15.93
N ALA A 437 34.03 7.56 -14.94
CA ALA A 437 35.50 7.65 -14.96
C ALA A 437 36.20 6.30 -14.67
N GLY A 438 35.44 5.26 -14.30
CA GLY A 438 35.96 3.94 -13.96
C GLY A 438 36.43 3.80 -12.51
N GLU A 439 36.12 4.76 -11.65
CA GLU A 439 36.46 4.74 -10.23
C GLU A 439 35.36 4.03 -9.44
N ALA A 440 35.74 3.13 -8.53
CA ALA A 440 34.80 2.50 -7.62
C ALA A 440 34.43 3.46 -6.49
N ILE A 441 33.15 3.83 -6.41
CA ILE A 441 32.62 4.76 -5.40
C ILE A 441 32.01 4.03 -4.20
N LEU A 442 31.58 2.77 -4.39
CA LEU A 442 31.10 1.87 -3.35
C LEU A 442 31.59 0.45 -3.66
N GLU A 443 32.03 -0.29 -2.63
CA GLU A 443 32.52 -1.67 -2.79
C GLU A 443 32.12 -2.54 -1.59
N HIS A 444 31.75 -3.80 -1.85
CA HIS A 444 31.44 -4.80 -0.84
C HIS A 444 32.08 -6.13 -1.21
N THR A 445 32.80 -6.74 -0.27
CA THR A 445 33.22 -8.14 -0.40
C THR A 445 32.02 -9.03 -0.09
N VAL A 446 31.71 -9.94 -1.00
CA VAL A 446 30.51 -10.79 -0.97
C VAL A 446 30.87 -12.25 -1.25
N LYS A 447 30.02 -13.16 -0.79
CA LYS A 447 30.07 -14.58 -1.09
C LYS A 447 28.93 -14.99 -2.04
N ALA A 448 29.09 -16.13 -2.70
CA ALA A 448 28.02 -16.74 -3.47
C ALA A 448 26.78 -16.96 -2.59
N GLY A 449 25.61 -16.58 -3.09
CA GLY A 449 24.34 -16.68 -2.36
C GLY A 449 23.95 -15.42 -1.59
N ASP A 450 24.88 -14.52 -1.28
CA ASP A 450 24.57 -13.24 -0.65
C ASP A 450 23.54 -12.45 -1.47
N ILE A 451 22.72 -11.66 -0.79
CA ILE A 451 21.76 -10.77 -1.45
C ILE A 451 22.38 -9.38 -1.45
N TRP A 452 22.82 -8.89 -2.62
CA TRP A 452 23.36 -7.53 -2.76
C TRP A 452 22.30 -6.58 -3.31
N ARG A 453 22.27 -5.33 -2.83
CA ARG A 453 21.30 -4.32 -3.26
C ARG A 453 21.90 -2.92 -3.33
N ALA A 454 21.42 -2.12 -4.29
CA ALA A 454 21.59 -0.67 -4.28
C ALA A 454 20.24 0.08 -4.37
N CYS A 455 20.15 1.21 -3.66
CA CYS A 455 18.99 2.11 -3.70
C CYS A 455 19.39 3.52 -4.17
N GLN A 456 18.39 4.33 -4.50
CA GLN A 456 18.58 5.70 -4.95
C GLN A 456 17.52 6.63 -4.36
N THR A 457 17.94 7.82 -3.94
CA THR A 457 17.04 8.86 -3.46
C THR A 457 17.48 10.22 -3.99
N LYS A 458 16.65 10.83 -4.86
CA LYS A 458 16.97 12.09 -5.53
C LYS A 458 16.82 13.29 -4.59
N ASP A 459 17.61 14.33 -4.84
CA ASP A 459 17.62 15.54 -4.01
C ASP A 459 16.28 16.28 -3.99
N ALA A 460 15.64 16.43 -5.15
CA ALA A 460 14.37 17.14 -5.27
C ALA A 460 13.24 16.49 -4.44
N PRO A 461 13.04 15.15 -4.47
CA PRO A 461 12.21 14.44 -3.51
C PRO A 461 12.52 14.72 -2.03
N ILE A 462 13.81 14.78 -1.64
CA ILE A 462 14.20 15.02 -0.24
C ILE A 462 13.83 16.45 0.18
N ARG A 463 14.07 17.44 -0.68
CA ARG A 463 13.69 18.85 -0.43
C ARG A 463 12.17 19.00 -0.27
N ASP A 464 11.41 18.38 -1.16
CA ASP A 464 9.96 18.40 -1.10
C ASP A 464 9.44 17.71 0.19
N TRP A 465 10.06 16.60 0.59
CA TRP A 465 9.72 15.89 1.81
C TRP A 465 9.97 16.74 3.08
N VAL A 466 11.10 17.46 3.15
CA VAL A 466 11.36 18.41 4.25
C VAL A 466 10.35 19.56 4.25
N LYS A 467 10.06 20.14 3.09
CA LYS A 467 9.04 21.18 2.93
C LYS A 467 7.67 20.71 3.41
N LEU A 468 7.27 19.49 3.04
CA LEU A 468 6.00 18.89 3.45
C LEU A 468 5.96 18.70 4.97
N ALA A 469 7.04 18.20 5.58
CA ALA A 469 7.13 18.03 7.03
C ALA A 469 6.96 19.35 7.78
N VAL A 470 7.66 20.42 7.36
CA VAL A 470 7.53 21.76 7.96
C VAL A 470 6.11 22.31 7.76
N SER A 471 5.53 22.14 6.56
CA SER A 471 4.15 22.56 6.28
C SER A 471 3.15 21.87 7.19
N ARG A 472 3.27 20.55 7.38
CA ARG A 472 2.40 19.78 8.27
C ARG A 472 2.59 20.16 9.74
N ALA A 473 3.83 20.32 10.20
CA ALA A 473 4.13 20.79 11.55
C ALA A 473 3.45 22.15 11.82
N ARG A 474 3.57 23.09 10.87
CA ARG A 474 2.95 24.42 10.97
C ARG A 474 1.43 24.37 10.97
N LYS A 475 0.82 23.63 10.04
CA LYS A 475 -0.65 23.53 9.90
C LYS A 475 -1.30 22.85 11.11
N SER A 476 -0.63 21.88 11.72
CA SER A 476 -1.19 21.06 12.81
C SER A 476 -0.77 21.49 14.21
N GLY A 477 0.38 22.17 14.36
CA GLY A 477 0.99 22.44 15.67
C GLY A 477 1.55 21.21 16.37
N MET A 478 1.61 20.04 15.71
CA MET A 478 2.06 18.79 16.30
C MET A 478 3.59 18.73 16.42
N LYS A 479 4.08 18.05 17.46
CA LYS A 479 5.48 17.61 17.54
C LYS A 479 5.81 16.80 16.29
N THR A 480 6.95 17.07 15.68
CA THR A 480 7.35 16.44 14.41
C THR A 480 8.73 15.84 14.55
N ILE A 481 8.87 14.54 14.26
CA ILE A 481 10.12 13.81 14.45
C ILE A 481 10.53 13.19 13.13
N PHE A 482 11.76 13.47 12.67
CA PHE A 482 12.42 12.75 11.58
C PHE A 482 13.05 11.46 12.13
N TRP A 483 12.65 10.31 11.58
CA TRP A 483 13.07 8.99 12.04
C TRP A 483 14.27 8.54 11.21
N LEU A 484 15.46 8.94 11.65
CA LEU A 484 16.72 8.72 10.92
C LEU A 484 17.77 8.18 11.89
N ASP A 485 18.33 7.01 11.56
CA ASP A 485 19.34 6.32 12.36
C ASP A 485 20.76 6.78 12.00
N GLU A 486 21.43 7.51 12.88
CA GLU A 486 22.81 7.94 12.66
C GLU A 486 23.82 6.78 12.48
N THR A 487 23.45 5.56 12.84
CA THR A 487 24.30 4.38 12.62
C THR A 487 24.23 3.85 11.18
N ARG A 488 23.16 4.16 10.43
CA ARG A 488 23.02 3.83 9.00
C ARG A 488 23.71 4.87 8.11
N ALA A 489 24.40 4.41 7.07
CA ALA A 489 25.14 5.31 6.18
C ALA A 489 24.22 6.19 5.35
N HIS A 490 23.11 5.63 4.87
CA HIS A 490 22.06 6.33 4.14
C HIS A 490 21.41 7.42 5.00
N ASP A 491 20.90 7.04 6.17
CA ASP A 491 20.24 7.98 7.08
C ASP A 491 21.19 9.09 7.54
N ARG A 492 22.49 8.82 7.77
CA ARG A 492 23.47 9.90 8.01
C ARG A 492 23.55 10.91 6.86
N ASN A 493 23.44 10.47 5.62
CA ASN A 493 23.40 11.38 4.48
C ASN A 493 22.08 12.16 4.44
N LEU A 494 20.94 11.52 4.72
CA LEU A 494 19.65 12.21 4.86
C LEU A 494 19.67 13.23 6.00
N ILE A 495 20.23 12.92 7.17
CA ILE A 495 20.36 13.86 8.31
C ILE A 495 21.11 15.14 7.87
N LYS A 496 22.20 15.00 7.12
CA LYS A 496 22.95 16.16 6.59
C LYS A 496 22.08 17.01 5.67
N LEU A 497 21.34 16.37 4.75
CA LEU A 497 20.49 17.07 3.78
C LEU A 497 19.29 17.74 4.47
N VAL A 498 18.59 17.04 5.35
CA VAL A 498 17.48 17.57 6.17
C VAL A 498 17.94 18.79 6.97
N THR A 499 19.08 18.68 7.66
CA THR A 499 19.64 19.80 8.44
C THR A 499 19.97 21.00 7.54
N THR A 500 20.45 20.75 6.33
CA THR A 500 20.72 21.81 5.34
C THR A 500 19.42 22.47 4.89
N TYR A 501 18.37 21.69 4.63
CA TYR A 501 17.11 22.18 4.04
C TYR A 501 16.18 22.82 5.06
N PHE A 502 16.37 22.61 6.36
CA PHE A 502 15.71 23.45 7.36
C PHE A 502 16.04 24.94 7.21
N ALA A 503 17.23 25.30 6.71
CA ALA A 503 17.58 26.70 6.47
C ALA A 503 16.74 27.38 5.37
N ASP A 504 16.08 26.59 4.51
CA ASP A 504 15.21 27.09 3.43
C ASP A 504 13.76 27.34 3.90
N HIS A 505 13.47 27.11 5.18
CA HIS A 505 12.11 27.16 5.74
C HIS A 505 12.04 27.95 7.04
N ASP A 506 10.89 28.59 7.29
CA ASP A 506 10.59 29.16 8.60
C ASP A 506 10.19 28.04 9.57
N THR A 507 11.09 27.70 10.48
CA THR A 507 10.87 26.73 11.55
C THR A 507 10.61 27.38 12.92
N ASP A 508 10.50 28.71 13.00
CA ASP A 508 10.32 29.40 14.28
C ASP A 508 9.02 28.97 14.95
N GLY A 509 9.09 28.56 16.21
CA GLY A 509 7.94 28.09 16.98
C GLY A 509 7.45 26.67 16.65
N LEU A 510 8.17 25.89 15.83
CA LEU A 510 7.87 24.48 15.58
C LEU A 510 8.72 23.56 16.47
N ASP A 511 8.11 22.50 17.02
CA ASP A 511 8.83 21.41 17.70
C ASP A 511 9.20 20.32 16.68
N ILE A 512 10.37 20.51 16.03
CA ILE A 512 10.92 19.57 15.06
C ILE A 512 12.23 19.00 15.61
N SER A 513 12.36 17.67 15.60
CA SER A 513 13.58 16.97 16.03
C SER A 513 13.93 15.81 15.10
N ILE A 514 15.17 15.31 15.20
CA ILE A 514 15.64 14.09 14.54
C ILE A 514 15.95 13.06 15.63
N ALA A 515 15.50 11.82 15.46
CA ALA A 515 15.80 10.71 16.37
C ALA A 515 15.90 9.39 15.58
N SER A 516 16.60 8.40 16.14
CA SER A 516 16.61 7.05 15.56
C SER A 516 15.19 6.47 15.53
N PRO A 517 14.86 5.54 14.62
CA PRO A 517 13.52 4.95 14.54
C PRO A 517 13.02 4.38 15.88
N VAL A 518 13.89 3.75 16.67
CA VAL A 518 13.54 3.21 18.00
C VAL A 518 13.20 4.32 18.99
N GLU A 519 14.04 5.35 19.11
CA GLU A 519 13.79 6.45 20.04
C GLU A 519 12.59 7.30 19.62
N ALA A 520 12.44 7.54 18.31
CA ALA A 520 11.27 8.23 17.75
C ALA A 520 9.97 7.45 18.03
N THR A 521 10.00 6.12 17.93
CA THR A 521 8.86 5.25 18.27
C THR A 521 8.49 5.41 19.74
N LYS A 522 9.46 5.29 20.66
CA LYS A 522 9.23 5.42 22.11
C LYS A 522 8.62 6.77 22.48
N ILE A 523 9.17 7.87 21.97
CA ILE A 523 8.62 9.22 22.19
C ILE A 523 7.19 9.32 21.64
N SER A 524 6.96 8.77 20.46
CA SER A 524 5.64 8.84 19.81
C SER A 524 4.59 8.06 20.58
N ILE A 525 4.88 6.84 21.05
CA ILE A 525 3.91 6.00 21.79
C ILE A 525 3.67 6.48 23.22
N GLU A 526 4.68 7.07 23.88
CA GLU A 526 4.49 7.74 25.18
C GLU A 526 3.48 8.88 25.06
N ARG A 527 3.68 9.76 24.07
CA ARG A 527 2.75 10.85 23.74
C ARG A 527 1.38 10.34 23.31
N LEU A 528 1.36 9.29 22.50
CA LEU A 528 0.14 8.64 22.01
C LEU A 528 -0.75 8.18 23.19
N ARG A 529 -0.16 7.56 24.21
CA ARG A 529 -0.86 7.15 25.44
C ARG A 529 -1.36 8.34 26.27
N ALA A 530 -0.63 9.47 26.24
CA ALA A 530 -1.03 10.71 26.90
C ALA A 530 -2.13 11.49 26.14
N GLY A 531 -2.63 10.96 25.02
CA GLY A 531 -3.62 11.65 24.19
C GLY A 531 -3.02 12.75 23.31
N GLU A 532 -1.69 12.78 23.17
CA GLU A 532 -0.95 13.78 22.40
C GLU A 532 -0.55 13.25 21.02
N ASP A 533 -0.45 14.16 20.06
CA ASP A 533 -0.20 13.80 18.66
C ASP A 533 1.28 14.03 18.27
N THR A 534 1.81 13.18 17.38
CA THR A 534 3.19 13.28 16.89
C THR A 534 3.26 12.95 15.41
N ILE A 535 3.80 13.84 14.57
CA ILE A 535 4.06 13.54 13.16
C ILE A 535 5.35 12.72 13.07
N SER A 536 5.25 11.54 12.46
CA SER A 536 6.40 10.75 12.02
C SER A 536 6.84 11.20 10.62
N VAL A 537 8.09 11.59 10.47
CA VAL A 537 8.68 12.00 9.18
C VAL A 537 9.73 10.97 8.80
N THR A 538 9.45 10.17 7.76
CA THR A 538 10.17 8.90 7.54
C THR A 538 10.56 8.67 6.08
N GLY A 539 11.54 7.77 5.88
CA GLY A 539 11.77 7.11 4.59
C GLY A 539 10.57 6.27 4.14
N ASN A 540 10.68 5.66 2.97
CA ASN A 540 9.62 4.99 2.22
C ASN A 540 9.14 3.69 2.90
N VAL A 541 10.06 2.87 3.41
CA VAL A 541 9.68 1.64 4.13
C VAL A 541 8.96 1.97 5.44
N LEU A 542 9.53 2.87 6.24
CA LEU A 542 8.90 3.31 7.49
C LEU A 542 7.60 4.08 7.27
N ARG A 543 7.43 4.78 6.14
CA ARG A 543 6.13 5.36 5.74
C ARG A 543 5.11 4.24 5.68
N ASP A 544 5.44 3.17 4.97
CA ASP A 544 4.54 2.03 4.81
C ASP A 544 4.19 1.41 6.17
N TYR A 545 5.20 1.11 6.98
CA TYR A 545 5.03 0.44 8.26
C TYR A 545 4.23 1.30 9.24
N ASN A 546 4.54 2.59 9.36
CA ASN A 546 3.85 3.50 10.28
C ASN A 546 2.41 3.76 9.84
N THR A 547 2.14 3.80 8.53
CA THR A 547 0.79 4.02 8.01
C THR A 547 -0.14 2.82 8.11
N ASP A 548 0.39 1.66 8.50
CA ASP A 548 -0.42 0.51 8.95
C ASP A 548 -0.41 0.38 10.48
N LEU A 549 0.75 0.49 11.12
CA LEU A 549 0.92 0.31 12.57
C LEU A 549 -0.01 1.22 13.37
N PHE A 550 0.14 2.54 13.24
CA PHE A 550 -0.62 3.45 14.08
C PHE A 550 -2.12 3.44 13.74
N PRO A 551 -2.55 3.46 12.47
CA PRO A 551 -3.96 3.36 12.14
C PRO A 551 -4.64 2.07 12.60
N ILE A 552 -3.96 0.93 12.57
CA ILE A 552 -4.52 -0.33 13.09
C ILE A 552 -4.71 -0.25 14.60
N LEU A 553 -3.78 0.36 15.34
CA LEU A 553 -3.92 0.56 16.80
C LEU A 553 -4.96 1.64 17.15
N GLU A 554 -5.06 2.69 16.34
CA GLU A 554 -5.94 3.83 16.60
C GLU A 554 -7.38 3.61 16.16
N LEU A 555 -7.57 2.94 15.02
CA LEU A 555 -8.85 2.85 14.31
C LEU A 555 -9.30 1.40 14.08
N GLY A 556 -8.47 0.42 14.42
CA GLY A 556 -8.71 -1.01 14.17
C GLY A 556 -8.48 -1.41 12.71
N THR A 557 -8.10 -0.47 11.84
CA THR A 557 -7.86 -0.67 10.41
C THR A 557 -7.07 0.50 9.81
N SER A 558 -6.20 0.21 8.85
CA SER A 558 -5.52 1.21 8.02
C SER A 558 -6.30 1.62 6.76
N ALA A 559 -7.46 0.99 6.50
CA ALA A 559 -8.25 1.25 5.30
C ALA A 559 -8.98 2.61 5.32
N LYS A 560 -9.13 3.24 6.49
CA LYS A 560 -9.92 4.46 6.70
C LYS A 560 -9.04 5.70 6.92
N MET A 561 -8.06 5.87 6.03
CA MET A 561 -7.01 6.89 6.13
C MET A 561 -7.10 7.91 5.01
N LEU A 562 -6.71 9.16 5.28
CA LEU A 562 -6.35 10.10 4.22
C LEU A 562 -4.99 9.70 3.66
N SER A 563 -4.89 9.65 2.33
CA SER A 563 -3.64 9.39 1.62
C SER A 563 -3.45 10.43 0.53
N ILE A 564 -2.82 11.54 0.90
CA ILE A 564 -2.58 12.69 0.04
C ILE A 564 -1.16 12.62 -0.49
N VAL A 565 -1.00 12.94 -1.76
CA VAL A 565 0.29 13.06 -2.44
C VAL A 565 0.37 14.45 -3.03
N PRO A 566 0.94 15.42 -2.28
CA PRO A 566 1.25 16.73 -2.84
C PRO A 566 2.25 16.54 -3.99
N LEU A 567 1.81 16.79 -5.22
CA LEU A 567 2.63 16.59 -6.39
C LEU A 567 3.72 17.67 -6.40
N MET A 568 4.95 17.29 -6.76
CA MET A 568 6.10 18.20 -6.73
C MET A 568 5.89 19.44 -7.61
N ALA A 569 5.08 19.32 -8.67
CA ALA A 569 4.71 20.42 -9.56
C ALA A 569 3.70 21.42 -8.96
N GLY A 570 3.11 21.11 -7.80
CA GLY A 570 2.16 21.95 -7.07
C GLY A 570 0.71 21.50 -7.15
N GLY A 571 0.39 20.46 -7.92
CA GLY A 571 -0.92 19.81 -7.90
C GLY A 571 -1.10 18.84 -6.73
N GLY A 572 -2.20 18.08 -6.75
CA GLY A 572 -2.50 17.06 -5.74
C GLY A 572 -3.03 15.75 -6.34
N LEU A 573 -2.59 14.65 -5.75
CA LEU A 573 -3.14 13.31 -5.96
C LEU A 573 -3.72 12.83 -4.63
N PHE A 574 -4.98 12.41 -4.64
CA PHE A 574 -5.75 12.00 -3.46
C PHE A 574 -6.13 10.54 -3.62
N GLU A 575 -5.40 9.64 -2.95
CA GLU A 575 -5.69 8.22 -2.97
C GLU A 575 -6.82 7.89 -2.00
N THR A 576 -7.89 7.26 -2.50
CA THR A 576 -9.08 6.95 -1.70
C THR A 576 -8.91 5.71 -0.82
N GLY A 577 -7.81 4.96 -0.99
CA GLY A 577 -7.50 3.80 -0.16
C GLY A 577 -6.19 3.14 -0.54
N ALA A 578 -5.58 2.43 0.41
CA ALA A 578 -4.32 1.72 0.22
C ALA A 578 -4.48 0.24 -0.20
N GLY A 579 -5.70 -0.30 -0.15
CA GLY A 579 -6.01 -1.69 -0.47
C GLY A 579 -6.19 -1.98 -1.97
N GLY A 580 -6.55 -3.23 -2.29
CA GLY A 580 -6.95 -3.64 -3.65
C GLY A 580 -8.41 -3.29 -3.98
N SER A 581 -8.89 -3.73 -5.15
CA SER A 581 -10.22 -3.41 -5.70
C SER A 581 -11.35 -4.40 -5.31
N ALA A 582 -11.08 -5.31 -4.36
CA ALA A 582 -12.05 -6.18 -3.68
C ALA A 582 -12.93 -7.07 -4.60
N PRO A 583 -12.37 -8.09 -5.28
CA PRO A 583 -13.12 -8.98 -6.19
C PRO A 583 -14.31 -9.69 -5.53
N LYS A 584 -14.22 -10.03 -4.24
CA LYS A 584 -15.30 -10.70 -3.49
C LYS A 584 -16.53 -9.80 -3.27
N HIS A 585 -16.40 -8.48 -3.43
CA HIS A 585 -17.52 -7.55 -3.33
C HIS A 585 -18.32 -7.55 -4.63
N VAL A 586 -17.61 -7.60 -5.78
CA VAL A 586 -18.24 -7.75 -7.10
C VAL A 586 -19.00 -9.08 -7.19
N GLN A 587 -18.41 -10.17 -6.71
CA GLN A 587 -19.09 -11.47 -6.68
C GLN A 587 -20.42 -11.43 -5.91
N GLN A 588 -20.49 -10.68 -4.80
CA GLN A 588 -21.75 -10.51 -4.04
C GLN A 588 -22.74 -9.61 -4.80
N LEU A 589 -22.25 -8.56 -5.46
CA LEU A 589 -23.09 -7.72 -6.32
C LEU A 589 -23.67 -8.53 -7.49
N GLU A 590 -22.88 -9.37 -8.14
CA GLU A 590 -23.34 -10.23 -9.24
C GLU A 590 -24.34 -11.28 -8.76
N ALA A 591 -24.12 -11.90 -7.59
CA ALA A 591 -24.97 -12.97 -7.09
C ALA A 591 -26.26 -12.47 -6.42
N GLU A 592 -26.16 -11.39 -5.64
CA GLU A 592 -27.17 -10.96 -4.67
C GLU A 592 -27.47 -9.46 -4.75
N ASN A 593 -26.90 -8.75 -5.72
CA ASN A 593 -27.08 -7.32 -5.95
C ASN A 593 -26.92 -6.48 -4.67
N HIS A 594 -25.89 -6.80 -3.89
CA HIS A 594 -25.50 -6.08 -2.68
C HIS A 594 -24.01 -5.74 -2.76
N LEU A 595 -23.67 -4.46 -2.72
CA LEU A 595 -22.28 -4.00 -2.76
C LEU A 595 -21.83 -3.53 -1.37
N ARG A 596 -21.03 -4.34 -0.68
CA ARG A 596 -20.46 -4.01 0.65
C ARG A 596 -19.16 -3.20 0.61
N TRP A 597 -18.89 -2.48 -0.49
CA TRP A 597 -17.73 -1.59 -0.61
C TRP A 597 -17.94 -0.31 0.19
N ASP A 598 -17.03 0.01 1.10
CA ASP A 598 -17.09 1.23 1.92
C ASP A 598 -16.40 2.40 1.19
N SER A 599 -17.19 3.34 0.67
CA SER A 599 -16.69 4.52 -0.06
C SER A 599 -16.23 5.66 0.84
N LEU A 600 -16.10 5.45 2.15
CA LEU A 600 -15.59 6.45 3.09
C LEU A 600 -14.31 7.13 2.61
N GLY A 601 -13.35 6.35 2.09
CA GLY A 601 -12.10 6.89 1.57
C GLY A 601 -12.28 7.79 0.34
N GLU A 602 -13.31 7.58 -0.47
CA GLU A 602 -13.66 8.44 -1.61
C GLU A 602 -14.21 9.79 -1.12
N PHE A 603 -15.03 9.78 -0.05
CA PHE A 603 -15.58 11.00 0.54
C PHE A 603 -14.46 11.88 1.12
N LEU A 604 -13.54 11.24 1.84
CA LEU A 604 -12.39 11.88 2.47
C LEU A 604 -11.41 12.46 1.43
N ALA A 605 -11.11 11.70 0.37
CA ALA A 605 -10.25 12.18 -0.72
C ALA A 605 -10.88 13.34 -1.49
N LEU A 606 -12.21 13.31 -1.70
CA LEU A 606 -12.93 14.40 -2.36
C LEU A 606 -12.89 15.69 -1.53
N ALA A 607 -13.03 15.62 -0.20
CA ALA A 607 -12.94 16.80 0.66
C ALA A 607 -11.56 17.48 0.52
N GLU A 608 -10.47 16.71 0.53
CA GLU A 608 -9.12 17.26 0.35
C GLU A 608 -8.87 17.74 -1.08
N SER A 609 -9.44 17.08 -2.09
CA SER A 609 -9.42 17.52 -3.49
C SER A 609 -10.11 18.86 -3.69
N LEU A 610 -11.25 19.10 -3.02
CA LEU A 610 -11.95 20.38 -3.02
C LEU A 610 -11.16 21.47 -2.27
N ARG A 611 -10.48 21.11 -1.17
CA ARG A 611 -9.59 22.04 -0.44
C ARG A 611 -8.41 22.51 -1.29
N LEU A 612 -7.86 21.66 -2.16
CA LEU A 612 -6.83 22.10 -3.10
C LEU A 612 -7.34 23.23 -4.01
N GLU A 613 -8.59 23.13 -4.48
CA GLU A 613 -9.18 24.23 -5.26
C GLU A 613 -9.44 25.47 -4.41
N GLY A 614 -9.79 25.30 -3.15
CA GLY A 614 -9.84 26.36 -2.15
C GLY A 614 -8.51 27.09 -1.98
N ASP A 615 -7.41 26.34 -1.84
CA ASP A 615 -6.03 26.85 -1.77
C ASP A 615 -5.63 27.58 -3.08
N HIS A 616 -6.24 27.22 -4.21
CA HIS A 616 -6.14 27.91 -5.49
C HIS A 616 -7.08 29.11 -5.65
N GLY A 617 -7.80 29.50 -4.59
CA GLY A 617 -8.63 30.69 -4.52
C GLY A 617 -10.13 30.46 -4.76
N ASN A 618 -10.59 29.21 -4.85
CA ASN A 618 -12.01 28.89 -4.99
C ASN A 618 -12.70 28.75 -3.62
N ALA A 619 -13.14 29.86 -3.04
CA ALA A 619 -13.79 29.87 -1.72
C ALA A 619 -15.04 28.95 -1.65
N LYS A 620 -15.79 28.81 -2.76
CA LYS A 620 -16.95 27.89 -2.82
C LYS A 620 -16.53 26.43 -2.65
N ALA A 621 -15.36 26.04 -3.16
CA ALA A 621 -14.84 24.68 -2.98
C ALA A 621 -14.52 24.38 -1.51
N ASN A 622 -14.04 25.37 -0.74
CA ASN A 622 -13.85 25.21 0.72
C ASN A 622 -15.18 24.97 1.44
N VAL A 623 -16.23 25.73 1.09
CA VAL A 623 -17.58 25.52 1.67
C VAL A 623 -18.08 24.09 1.38
N LEU A 624 -17.86 23.59 0.16
CA LEU A 624 -18.18 22.21 -0.20
C LEU A 624 -17.38 21.19 0.61
N ALA A 625 -16.08 21.40 0.77
CA ALA A 625 -15.20 20.52 1.52
C ALA A 625 -15.58 20.44 3.01
N ASP A 626 -15.83 21.58 3.65
CA ASP A 626 -16.17 21.64 5.08
C ASP A 626 -17.53 20.99 5.35
N ALA A 627 -18.52 21.25 4.49
CA ALA A 627 -19.81 20.55 4.57
C ALA A 627 -19.67 19.03 4.33
N LEU A 628 -18.77 18.60 3.45
CA LEU A 628 -18.51 17.18 3.18
C LEU A 628 -17.86 16.47 4.37
N ASP A 629 -16.95 17.14 5.10
CA ASP A 629 -16.35 16.60 6.32
C ASP A 629 -17.42 16.35 7.39
N HIS A 630 -18.31 17.31 7.63
CA HIS A 630 -19.41 17.18 8.59
C HIS A 630 -20.43 16.12 8.17
N ALA A 631 -20.74 16.03 6.87
CA ALA A 631 -21.58 14.98 6.33
C ALA A 631 -20.96 13.59 6.53
N THR A 632 -19.66 13.46 6.29
CA THR A 632 -18.91 12.21 6.48
C THR A 632 -18.89 11.79 7.95
N GLU A 633 -18.71 12.73 8.88
CA GLU A 633 -18.82 12.44 10.32
C GLU A 633 -20.22 11.92 10.68
N THR A 634 -21.26 12.55 10.15
CA THR A 634 -22.66 12.14 10.40
C THR A 634 -22.95 10.75 9.86
N VAL A 635 -22.48 10.42 8.64
CA VAL A 635 -22.58 9.07 8.05
C VAL A 635 -21.97 8.01 8.98
N LEU A 636 -20.81 8.30 9.56
CA LEU A 636 -20.14 7.39 10.48
C LEU A 636 -20.92 7.24 11.79
N VAL A 637 -21.28 8.36 12.43
CA VAL A 637 -21.95 8.39 13.74
C VAL A 637 -23.34 7.74 13.69
N GLU A 638 -24.09 7.93 12.61
CA GLU A 638 -25.40 7.30 12.42
C GLU A 638 -25.31 5.84 11.93
N GLY A 639 -24.11 5.29 11.75
CA GLY A 639 -23.93 3.91 11.29
C GLY A 639 -24.42 3.68 9.86
N ARG A 640 -24.28 4.68 8.98
CA ARG A 640 -24.73 4.64 7.58
C ARG A 640 -23.67 4.11 6.61
N SER A 641 -22.63 3.46 7.11
CA SER A 641 -21.71 2.67 6.28
C SER A 641 -22.37 1.39 5.76
N PRO A 642 -21.90 0.81 4.65
CA PRO A 642 -22.45 -0.42 4.09
C PRO A 642 -22.38 -1.59 5.08
N SER A 643 -23.49 -2.30 5.22
CA SER A 643 -23.53 -3.62 5.85
C SER A 643 -22.86 -4.66 4.94
N ARG A 644 -22.62 -5.84 5.49
CA ARG A 644 -22.20 -7.03 4.74
C ARG A 644 -23.37 -7.91 4.31
N ALA A 645 -24.56 -7.67 4.87
CA ALA A 645 -25.73 -8.52 4.71
C ALA A 645 -26.71 -7.95 3.67
N VAL A 646 -27.19 -8.84 2.80
CA VAL A 646 -28.26 -8.55 1.84
C VAL A 646 -29.54 -8.14 2.57
N GLY A 647 -30.25 -7.16 2.03
CA GLY A 647 -31.47 -6.60 2.62
C GLY A 647 -31.21 -5.51 3.65
N GLU A 648 -29.93 -5.21 3.93
CA GLU A 648 -29.51 -4.05 4.72
C GLU A 648 -28.89 -2.98 3.82
N ILE A 649 -28.55 -1.83 4.41
CA ILE A 649 -27.88 -0.73 3.71
C ILE A 649 -26.59 -1.24 3.05
N ASP A 650 -26.37 -0.87 1.79
CA ASP A 650 -25.16 -1.18 1.04
C ASP A 650 -24.47 0.11 0.57
N ASN A 651 -23.45 -0.01 -0.29
CA ASN A 651 -22.71 1.13 -0.86
C ASN A 651 -23.62 2.23 -1.41
N ARG A 652 -24.66 1.89 -2.17
CA ARG A 652 -25.58 2.88 -2.78
C ARG A 652 -26.37 3.63 -1.72
N GLY A 653 -26.81 2.91 -0.68
CA GLY A 653 -27.47 3.52 0.47
C GLY A 653 -26.55 4.49 1.22
N SER A 654 -25.27 4.13 1.40
CA SER A 654 -24.30 5.03 2.03
C SER A 654 -24.08 6.32 1.21
N HIS A 655 -24.06 6.23 -0.13
CA HIS A 655 -23.98 7.40 -1.00
C HIS A 655 -25.21 8.30 -0.89
N PHE A 656 -26.40 7.71 -0.80
CA PHE A 656 -27.62 8.46 -0.58
C PHE A 656 -27.57 9.23 0.74
N TYR A 657 -27.21 8.58 1.85
CA TYR A 657 -27.10 9.26 3.15
C TYR A 657 -26.00 10.33 3.16
N LEU A 658 -24.87 10.11 2.50
CA LEU A 658 -23.87 11.15 2.29
C LEU A 658 -24.48 12.37 1.58
N ALA A 659 -25.21 12.16 0.49
CA ALA A 659 -25.84 13.25 -0.27
C ALA A 659 -26.87 14.02 0.57
N VAL A 660 -27.67 13.32 1.40
CA VAL A 660 -28.60 13.94 2.35
C VAL A 660 -27.86 14.87 3.30
N HIS A 661 -26.86 14.34 4.01
CA HIS A 661 -26.15 15.10 5.03
C HIS A 661 -25.33 16.24 4.40
N TRP A 662 -24.73 16.01 3.23
CA TRP A 662 -23.94 17.04 2.55
C TRP A 662 -24.83 18.20 2.08
N ALA A 663 -26.00 17.91 1.48
CA ALA A 663 -26.95 18.95 1.11
C ALA A 663 -27.48 19.72 2.34
N GLU A 664 -27.69 19.05 3.46
CA GLU A 664 -28.12 19.70 4.71
C GLU A 664 -27.06 20.62 5.29
N GLU A 665 -25.80 20.19 5.34
CA GLU A 665 -24.71 21.04 5.82
C GLU A 665 -24.48 22.25 4.88
N LEU A 666 -24.58 22.04 3.57
CA LEU A 666 -24.52 23.12 2.57
C LEU A 666 -25.68 24.11 2.69
N ALA A 667 -26.88 23.63 3.05
CA ALA A 667 -28.05 24.48 3.29
C ALA A 667 -27.94 25.29 4.60
N LYS A 668 -27.29 24.72 5.64
CA LYS A 668 -27.19 25.33 6.98
C LYS A 668 -26.04 26.34 7.12
N GLN A 669 -24.94 26.15 6.40
CA GLN A 669 -23.76 27.01 6.52
C GLN A 669 -24.05 28.48 6.17
N THR A 670 -23.25 29.39 6.71
CA THR A 670 -23.45 30.85 6.59
C THR A 670 -22.33 31.58 5.86
N GLU A 671 -21.35 30.85 5.32
CA GLU A 671 -20.18 31.40 4.62
C GLU A 671 -20.52 31.79 3.17
N ASP A 672 -21.43 31.05 2.51
CA ASP A 672 -21.89 31.34 1.14
C ASP A 672 -23.42 31.22 1.02
N ALA A 673 -24.09 32.36 0.87
CA ALA A 673 -25.55 32.43 0.79
C ALA A 673 -26.13 31.86 -0.52
N GLU A 674 -25.37 31.85 -1.61
CA GLU A 674 -25.80 31.30 -2.90
C GLU A 674 -25.81 29.77 -2.84
N ILE A 675 -24.76 29.17 -2.28
CA ILE A 675 -24.71 27.73 -2.00
C ILE A 675 -25.84 27.34 -1.06
N SER A 676 -26.02 28.05 0.06
CA SER A 676 -27.11 27.76 1.02
C SER A 676 -28.49 27.81 0.35
N ALA A 677 -28.77 28.84 -0.45
CA ALA A 677 -30.03 28.96 -1.17
C ALA A 677 -30.25 27.85 -2.22
N THR A 678 -29.18 27.41 -2.89
CA THR A 678 -29.22 26.35 -3.91
C THR A 678 -29.46 24.98 -3.29
N PHE A 679 -28.81 24.69 -2.17
CA PHE A 679 -28.91 23.37 -1.52
C PHE A 679 -30.10 23.24 -0.57
N ALA A 680 -30.72 24.34 -0.10
CA ALA A 680 -31.94 24.28 0.71
C ALA A 680 -33.09 23.45 0.09
N PRO A 681 -33.49 23.66 -1.18
CA PRO A 681 -34.52 22.81 -1.81
C PRO A 681 -34.05 21.37 -2.04
N VAL A 682 -32.75 21.14 -2.29
CA VAL A 682 -32.18 19.80 -2.49
C VAL A 682 -32.24 19.00 -1.18
N ALA A 683 -31.76 19.58 -0.08
CA ALA A 683 -31.79 18.97 1.25
C ALA A 683 -33.22 18.60 1.65
N LYS A 684 -34.17 19.52 1.41
CA LYS A 684 -35.59 19.28 1.65
C LYS A 684 -36.11 18.10 0.81
N ALA A 685 -35.84 18.08 -0.49
CA ALA A 685 -36.31 17.02 -1.39
C ALA A 685 -35.74 15.64 -1.01
N LEU A 686 -34.44 15.56 -0.69
CA LEU A 686 -33.80 14.33 -0.24
C LEU A 686 -34.41 13.81 1.07
N ARG A 687 -34.67 14.70 2.03
CA ARG A 687 -35.25 14.33 3.33
C ARG A 687 -36.72 13.94 3.23
N GLU A 688 -37.53 14.64 2.43
CA GLU A 688 -38.94 14.27 2.19
C GLU A 688 -39.08 12.93 1.45
N ALA A 689 -38.10 12.57 0.61
CA ALA A 689 -38.08 11.32 -0.15
C ALA A 689 -37.33 10.17 0.53
N GLU A 690 -36.82 10.35 1.75
CA GLU A 690 -35.87 9.41 2.39
C GLU A 690 -36.37 7.97 2.43
N GLU A 691 -37.58 7.74 2.94
CA GLU A 691 -38.16 6.38 3.04
C GLU A 691 -38.37 5.75 1.66
N THR A 692 -38.76 6.55 0.67
CA THR A 692 -38.98 6.08 -0.71
C THR A 692 -37.67 5.66 -1.36
N ILE A 693 -36.64 6.50 -1.25
CA ILE A 693 -35.31 6.23 -1.81
C ILE A 693 -34.68 5.02 -1.12
N ALA A 694 -34.74 4.94 0.21
CA ALA A 694 -34.21 3.80 0.95
C ALA A 694 -34.88 2.48 0.52
N ALA A 695 -36.21 2.49 0.33
CA ALA A 695 -36.94 1.33 -0.17
C ALA A 695 -36.55 0.97 -1.61
N GLU A 696 -36.42 1.95 -2.50
CA GLU A 696 -35.98 1.74 -3.88
C GLU A 696 -34.55 1.17 -3.98
N LEU A 697 -33.64 1.56 -3.07
CA LEU A 697 -32.26 1.05 -3.02
C LEU A 697 -32.17 -0.36 -2.43
N LEU A 698 -33.07 -0.73 -1.51
CA LEU A 698 -33.14 -2.08 -0.94
C LEU A 698 -33.86 -3.08 -1.85
N ALA A 699 -34.89 -2.64 -2.59
CA ALA A 699 -35.75 -3.49 -3.41
C ALA A 699 -35.03 -4.44 -4.39
N PRO A 700 -33.94 -4.05 -5.09
CA PRO A 700 -33.30 -4.94 -6.05
C PRO A 700 -32.29 -5.91 -5.40
N GLN A 701 -31.97 -5.75 -4.11
CA GLN A 701 -31.08 -6.68 -3.39
C GLN A 701 -31.71 -8.08 -3.26
N GLY A 702 -30.87 -9.11 -3.19
CA GLY A 702 -31.27 -10.52 -3.14
C GLY A 702 -31.55 -11.13 -4.52
N THR A 703 -31.35 -10.37 -5.59
CA THR A 703 -31.42 -10.87 -6.97
C THR A 703 -30.06 -10.67 -7.67
N PRO A 704 -29.71 -11.43 -8.71
CA PRO A 704 -28.44 -11.24 -9.41
C PRO A 704 -28.32 -9.87 -10.10
N GLY A 705 -27.17 -9.21 -9.97
CA GLY A 705 -26.84 -7.98 -10.69
C GLY A 705 -26.11 -8.28 -12.00
N ASP A 706 -26.73 -7.97 -13.15
CA ASP A 706 -26.09 -8.15 -14.47
C ASP A 706 -25.22 -6.94 -14.80
N LEU A 707 -23.89 -7.13 -14.79
CA LEU A 707 -22.90 -6.10 -15.12
C LEU A 707 -22.46 -6.13 -16.59
N GLY A 708 -22.83 -7.18 -17.35
CA GLY A 708 -22.43 -7.34 -18.76
C GLY A 708 -20.94 -7.58 -19.02
N GLY A 709 -20.14 -7.84 -17.98
CA GLY A 709 -18.69 -8.06 -18.04
C GLY A 709 -18.08 -7.91 -16.64
N TYR A 710 -16.82 -8.30 -16.47
CA TYR A 710 -16.10 -8.21 -15.19
C TYR A 710 -14.98 -7.17 -15.27
N TYR A 711 -14.00 -7.38 -16.16
CA TYR A 711 -12.89 -6.44 -16.38
C TYR A 711 -13.32 -5.26 -17.27
N LEU A 712 -14.29 -5.48 -18.15
CA LEU A 712 -14.90 -4.43 -18.97
C LEU A 712 -16.43 -4.54 -18.89
N PRO A 713 -17.06 -4.11 -17.78
CA PRO A 713 -18.51 -4.14 -17.65
C PRO A 713 -19.19 -3.27 -18.72
N ASP A 714 -20.46 -3.55 -19.01
CA ASP A 714 -21.27 -2.68 -19.87
C ASP A 714 -21.75 -1.47 -19.06
N ASP A 715 -21.42 -0.26 -19.52
CA ASP A 715 -21.69 0.98 -18.79
C ASP A 715 -23.18 1.19 -18.49
N ALA A 716 -24.07 0.83 -19.41
CA ALA A 716 -25.50 1.02 -19.23
C ALA A 716 -26.06 0.03 -18.20
N LYS A 717 -25.62 -1.23 -18.25
CA LYS A 717 -26.00 -2.25 -17.25
C LYS A 717 -25.44 -1.93 -15.87
N ALA A 718 -24.16 -1.59 -15.77
CA ALA A 718 -23.54 -1.21 -14.51
C ALA A 718 -24.23 0.02 -13.89
N ALA A 719 -24.52 1.05 -14.70
CA ALA A 719 -25.26 2.23 -14.23
C ALA A 719 -26.68 1.86 -13.75
N ALA A 720 -27.40 0.97 -14.45
CA ALA A 720 -28.74 0.53 -14.03
C ALA A 720 -28.70 -0.22 -12.69
N VAL A 721 -27.70 -1.08 -12.48
CA VAL A 721 -27.49 -1.79 -11.20
C VAL A 721 -27.11 -0.83 -10.08
N MET A 722 -26.26 0.16 -10.38
CA MET A 722 -25.69 1.07 -9.36
C MET A 722 -26.54 2.30 -9.06
N ARG A 723 -27.54 2.61 -9.90
CA ARG A 723 -28.47 3.73 -9.73
C ARG A 723 -29.94 3.30 -9.85
N PRO A 724 -30.44 2.35 -9.04
CA PRO A 724 -31.78 1.79 -9.22
C PRO A 724 -32.91 2.72 -8.73
N SER A 725 -32.61 3.70 -7.87
CA SER A 725 -33.60 4.66 -7.36
C SER A 725 -33.86 5.78 -8.36
N ALA A 726 -34.98 5.70 -9.07
CA ALA A 726 -35.43 6.73 -10.00
C ALA A 726 -35.71 8.05 -9.26
N THR A 727 -36.23 7.98 -8.03
CA THR A 727 -36.51 9.16 -7.20
C THR A 727 -35.22 9.89 -6.85
N PHE A 728 -34.19 9.17 -6.42
CA PHE A 728 -32.89 9.77 -6.09
C PHE A 728 -32.20 10.33 -7.33
N ASN A 729 -32.18 9.58 -8.43
CA ASN A 729 -31.58 10.03 -9.69
C ASN A 729 -32.18 11.35 -10.16
N LYS A 730 -33.51 11.49 -10.10
CA LYS A 730 -34.19 12.72 -10.50
C LYS A 730 -33.70 13.94 -9.70
N ILE A 731 -33.55 13.81 -8.38
CA ILE A 731 -33.10 14.92 -7.52
C ILE A 731 -31.67 15.34 -7.87
N ILE A 732 -30.77 14.38 -8.10
CA ILE A 732 -29.37 14.65 -8.48
C ILE A 732 -29.27 15.25 -9.90
N ASP A 733 -30.06 14.74 -10.84
CA ASP A 733 -30.07 15.24 -12.21
C ASP A 733 -30.65 16.66 -12.30
N ASP A 734 -31.67 16.99 -11.49
CA ASP A 734 -32.24 18.34 -11.38
C ASP A 734 -31.21 19.35 -10.83
N LEU A 735 -30.37 18.95 -9.86
CA LEU A 735 -29.28 19.77 -9.34
C LEU A 735 -28.20 20.06 -10.39
N SER A 736 -27.92 19.09 -11.28
CA SER A 736 -26.89 19.25 -12.32
C SER A 736 -27.30 20.21 -13.45
N GLN A 737 -28.59 20.54 -13.56
CA GLN A 737 -29.16 21.40 -14.60
C GLN A 737 -29.50 22.82 -14.12
N ALA A 738 -29.40 23.07 -12.81
CA ALA A 738 -29.54 24.37 -12.18
C ALA A 738 -28.23 25.16 -12.28
#